data_AF-A0A5C7I8B4-F1
#
_entry.id   AF-A0A5C7I8B4-F1
#
_cell.length_a   1.000
_cell.length_b   1.000
_cell.length_c   1.000
_cell.angle_alpha   90.00
_cell.angle_beta   90.00
_cell.angle_gamma   90.00
#
_symmetry.space_group_name_H-M   'P 1'
#
loop_
_entity.id
_entity.type
_entity.pdbx_description
1 polymer ?
#
loop_
_entity_poly.entity_id
_entity_poly.type
_entity_poly.pdbx_seq_one_letter_code
_entity_poly.pdbx_strand_id
1 'polypeptide(L)'
;MGCVNQVLILILLSLSALFFSSSTAQNFKCSTPGICSALVGYAPHNITSLSNILNLFNIKNLHNLLGANGLPLTTSRNYTVEAKRTIKIPISCGCSNGTGVSYNGPVYTVKKDDGLFFIASEVFTGLVEYEKIQTANKIPNANLIEIGQNLTIPLPCSCDDVDSDKVVHYAHVVQSGSSLKSIANEFGTDEDTLKKINDIADDSKLIADKPIDVPLKACNSSIKSESPDKDLRVATGTYVFTANNCVKCTCDYANSTTLLCEQTQLNLASSKWETCPPAPCEGSGSESLSIGNSTTNGCNQTTCTYAGYSNTNQTIFTVTTNDTLTTCSRRKIRAVFVLVTGRLSSGLRSRSRQQNSVAKTKPSRFLLPQSGIRDSFATFDRSCHLSVEHKTCVSPWVTQGRRPHFPVVYDQLNSDCGVGSADVEEILDFDEDNVLSSNLIEEHFELRGTPIGELDPLNARSEVPTESHSLDIKSEVIKLTLPAIAGQAIEPLALLMETAYIGRLGSVELASAGVSISIFNIVSKLFNIPLLSVATSFVAEDIAKNAINDSSEESSRGGSNNGKPVNEITERKQLSSVSTALLLSIGIGIFEAVALSLGSGRFLNLMGVSSASDMHGPARRFLMLRAIGAPAAVVSLALQGIFRGGFLMGRTLAVLMTMTLGTSMVARQGSNAMAAHQICMQVWLAVSLLSDSLAASGQALVASYSSRGDFKTVKEITNFVLKIGVFAGVFLAVVLGLSFGSLATVFTKDVKVLDIVKTGVLFVSASQPINALAFIFDGLHYGVSDFPYAAYSMMMVGVISSAFLLYAPRVFGLPGVWSGLTLFMGLRMVAGFVRIMSKNGPWWFLHADLENTQVGGYQ
;
A
#
# COMPACT_ATOMS: atom_id res chain seq x y z
N MET A 1 28.43 -5.46 -37.62
CA MET A 1 27.00 -5.06 -37.71
C MET A 1 26.04 -6.25 -37.62
N GLY A 2 26.20 -7.33 -38.41
CA GLY A 2 25.26 -8.48 -38.39
C GLY A 2 25.02 -9.14 -37.02
N CYS A 3 26.06 -9.65 -36.35
CA CYS A 3 25.89 -10.40 -35.09
C CYS A 3 25.24 -9.61 -33.95
N VAL A 4 25.44 -8.28 -33.89
CA VAL A 4 24.86 -7.44 -32.83
C VAL A 4 23.34 -7.34 -32.97
N ASN A 5 22.82 -7.16 -34.20
CA ASN A 5 21.37 -7.19 -34.44
C ASN A 5 20.77 -8.57 -34.13
N GLN A 6 21.48 -9.65 -34.47
CA GLN A 6 20.95 -11.00 -34.31
C GLN A 6 20.90 -11.43 -32.84
N VAL A 7 21.92 -11.08 -32.06
CA VAL A 7 21.92 -11.24 -30.59
C VAL A 7 20.90 -10.30 -29.94
N LEU A 8 20.72 -9.07 -30.44
CA LEU A 8 19.72 -8.14 -29.92
C LEU A 8 18.28 -8.60 -30.19
N ILE A 9 18.00 -9.22 -31.34
CA ILE A 9 16.68 -9.82 -31.62
C ILE A 9 16.42 -11.03 -30.71
N LEU A 10 17.42 -11.88 -30.45
CA LEU A 10 17.30 -12.97 -29.47
C LEU A 10 17.10 -12.43 -28.04
N ILE A 11 17.78 -11.36 -27.66
CA ILE A 11 17.59 -10.68 -26.38
C ILE A 11 16.19 -10.07 -26.28
N LEU A 12 15.71 -9.35 -27.30
CA LEU A 12 14.36 -8.77 -27.34
C LEU A 12 13.27 -9.84 -27.31
N LEU A 13 13.44 -10.96 -28.01
CA LEU A 13 12.54 -12.12 -27.92
C LEU A 13 12.56 -12.71 -26.49
N SER A 14 13.74 -12.85 -25.87
CA SER A 14 13.85 -13.34 -24.49
C SER A 14 13.27 -12.37 -23.45
N LEU A 15 13.37 -11.06 -23.65
CA LEU A 15 12.71 -10.07 -22.80
C LEU A 15 11.20 -10.04 -23.03
N SER A 16 10.71 -10.21 -24.27
CA SER A 16 9.27 -10.35 -24.51
C SER A 16 8.67 -11.58 -23.82
N ALA A 17 9.45 -12.66 -23.66
CA ALA A 17 9.07 -13.82 -22.87
C ALA A 17 9.10 -13.57 -21.34
N LEU A 18 9.90 -12.61 -20.87
CA LEU A 18 9.90 -12.18 -19.46
C LEU A 18 8.69 -11.26 -19.14
N PHE A 19 8.24 -10.43 -20.08
CA PHE A 19 7.06 -9.57 -19.90
C PHE A 19 5.71 -10.31 -20.06
N PHE A 20 5.69 -11.52 -20.62
CA PHE A 20 4.52 -12.42 -20.61
C PHE A 20 4.65 -13.58 -19.61
N SER A 21 5.20 -13.28 -18.43
CA SER A 21 4.89 -14.09 -17.24
C SER A 21 3.52 -13.68 -16.69
N SER A 22 2.44 -14.14 -17.34
CA SER A 22 1.14 -14.20 -16.68
C SER A 22 1.33 -15.02 -15.40
N SER A 23 1.27 -14.38 -14.23
CA SER A 23 1.34 -15.09 -12.96
C SER A 23 0.09 -15.94 -12.85
N THR A 24 0.19 -17.23 -13.18
CA THR A 24 -0.94 -18.16 -13.17
C THR A 24 -1.47 -18.23 -11.74
N ALA A 25 -2.60 -17.54 -11.50
CA ALA A 25 -3.16 -17.39 -10.17
C ALA A 25 -3.38 -18.75 -9.51
N GLN A 26 -2.74 -18.93 -8.36
CA GLN A 26 -2.43 -20.24 -7.80
C GLN A 26 -3.66 -20.79 -7.06
N ASN A 27 -4.40 -21.68 -7.73
CA ASN A 27 -5.45 -22.45 -7.04
C ASN A 27 -4.79 -23.33 -5.97
N PHE A 28 -5.48 -23.53 -4.85
CA PHE A 28 -5.05 -24.51 -3.86
C PHE A 28 -5.07 -25.90 -4.51
N LYS A 29 -3.92 -26.58 -4.43
CA LYS A 29 -3.77 -27.93 -4.99
C LYS A 29 -4.66 -28.88 -4.21
N CYS A 30 -5.46 -29.66 -4.91
CA CYS A 30 -6.22 -30.73 -4.31
C CYS A 30 -6.25 -31.96 -5.22
N SER A 31 -5.64 -33.03 -4.73
CA SER A 31 -5.46 -34.31 -5.42
C SER A 31 -6.51 -35.33 -5.01
N THR A 32 -7.04 -35.20 -3.78
CA THR A 32 -7.96 -36.15 -3.15
C THR A 32 -9.39 -35.94 -3.66
N PRO A 33 -9.98 -36.89 -4.40
CA PRO A 33 -11.34 -36.73 -4.93
C PRO A 33 -12.38 -36.90 -3.82
N GLY A 34 -13.20 -35.88 -3.59
CA GLY A 34 -14.25 -35.93 -2.58
C GLY A 34 -14.82 -34.54 -2.23
N ILE A 35 -15.59 -34.50 -1.16
CA ILE A 35 -16.05 -33.28 -0.50
C ILE A 35 -15.55 -33.31 0.94
N CYS A 36 -14.88 -32.25 1.39
CA CYS A 36 -14.40 -32.12 2.78
C CYS A 36 -14.79 -30.76 3.38
N SER A 37 -14.50 -30.56 4.67
CA SER A 37 -14.65 -29.26 5.33
C SER A 37 -13.36 -28.45 5.26
N ALA A 38 -13.46 -27.21 4.80
CA ALA A 38 -12.39 -26.22 4.80
C ALA A 38 -12.88 -24.89 5.42
N LEU A 39 -11.95 -23.99 5.72
CA LEU A 39 -12.24 -22.66 6.28
C LEU A 39 -11.69 -21.56 5.36
N VAL A 40 -12.34 -20.40 5.32
CA VAL A 40 -11.78 -19.19 4.69
C VAL A 40 -11.81 -18.00 5.65
N GLY A 41 -10.79 -17.15 5.62
CA GLY A 41 -10.65 -16.00 6.51
C GLY A 41 -11.26 -14.74 5.91
N TYR A 42 -12.52 -14.44 6.25
CA TYR A 42 -13.21 -13.25 5.77
C TYR A 42 -13.01 -12.05 6.70
N ALA A 43 -12.57 -10.90 6.18
CA ALA A 43 -12.30 -9.70 6.99
C ALA A 43 -13.05 -8.49 6.40
N PRO A 44 -14.30 -8.21 6.83
CA PRO A 44 -15.15 -7.23 6.17
C PRO A 44 -14.57 -5.81 6.26
N HIS A 45 -14.58 -5.05 5.16
CA HIS A 45 -14.08 -3.66 5.14
C HIS A 45 -14.87 -2.74 6.08
N ASN A 46 -16.18 -2.98 6.20
CA ASN A 46 -17.11 -2.20 7.02
C ASN A 46 -17.63 -3.02 8.22
N ILE A 47 -18.19 -2.33 9.22
CA ILE A 47 -18.87 -2.98 10.34
C ILE A 47 -20.07 -3.77 9.81
N THR A 48 -20.16 -5.05 10.14
CA THR A 48 -21.23 -5.95 9.66
C THR A 48 -21.78 -6.81 10.81
N SER A 49 -22.84 -7.56 10.57
CA SER A 49 -23.41 -8.52 11.53
C SER A 49 -23.23 -9.96 11.06
N LEU A 50 -23.25 -10.91 12.00
CA LEU A 50 -23.25 -12.34 11.65
C LEU A 50 -24.43 -12.71 10.72
N SER A 51 -25.59 -12.04 10.82
CA SER A 51 -26.72 -12.24 9.90
C SER A 51 -26.33 -11.98 8.44
N ASN A 52 -25.56 -10.92 8.19
CA ASN A 52 -25.20 -10.51 6.83
C ASN A 52 -24.11 -11.44 6.27
N ILE A 53 -23.17 -11.87 7.12
CA ILE A 53 -22.15 -12.87 6.77
C ILE A 53 -22.79 -14.23 6.44
N LEU A 54 -23.76 -14.70 7.25
CA LEU A 54 -24.51 -15.94 6.97
C LEU A 54 -25.22 -15.88 5.61
N ASN A 55 -25.83 -14.74 5.28
CA ASN A 55 -26.50 -14.55 4.00
C ASN A 55 -25.50 -14.50 2.83
N LEU A 56 -24.40 -13.73 2.97
CA LEU A 56 -23.38 -13.56 1.94
C LEU A 56 -22.69 -14.89 1.57
N PHE A 57 -22.36 -15.70 2.57
CA PHE A 57 -21.72 -17.02 2.39
C PHE A 57 -22.72 -18.19 2.26
N ASN A 58 -24.03 -17.92 2.20
CA ASN A 58 -25.10 -18.92 2.11
C ASN A 58 -25.06 -20.00 3.23
N ILE A 59 -24.64 -19.62 4.43
CA ILE A 59 -24.53 -20.53 5.59
C ILE A 59 -25.89 -20.66 6.27
N LYS A 60 -26.49 -21.85 6.17
CA LYS A 60 -27.83 -22.14 6.69
C LYS A 60 -27.93 -22.21 8.21
N ASN A 61 -26.85 -22.57 8.91
CA ASN A 61 -26.84 -22.78 10.36
C ASN A 61 -25.84 -21.87 11.07
N LEU A 62 -26.34 -20.96 11.92
CA LEU A 62 -25.53 -20.05 12.74
C LEU A 62 -24.51 -20.81 13.61
N HIS A 63 -24.89 -21.98 14.15
CA HIS A 63 -24.03 -22.74 15.05
C HIS A 63 -22.73 -23.25 14.40
N ASN A 64 -22.72 -23.47 13.08
CA ASN A 64 -21.52 -23.85 12.34
C ASN A 64 -20.54 -22.65 12.24
N LEU A 65 -21.06 -21.44 12.02
CA LEU A 65 -20.25 -20.21 11.99
C LEU A 65 -19.71 -19.87 13.39
N LEU A 66 -20.52 -20.01 14.44
CA LEU A 66 -20.06 -19.84 15.82
C LEU A 66 -18.96 -20.86 16.17
N GLY A 67 -19.15 -22.13 15.77
CA GLY A 67 -18.22 -23.22 16.00
C GLY A 67 -16.86 -23.03 15.35
N ALA A 68 -16.84 -22.61 14.08
CA ALA A 68 -15.61 -22.28 13.35
C ALA A 68 -14.77 -21.15 13.98
N ASN A 69 -15.39 -20.33 14.85
CA ASN A 69 -14.76 -19.19 15.52
C ASN A 69 -14.63 -19.37 17.05
N GLY A 70 -14.99 -20.54 17.60
CA GLY A 70 -14.97 -20.79 19.05
C GLY A 70 -15.93 -19.90 19.86
N LEU A 71 -16.93 -19.29 19.23
CA LEU A 71 -17.87 -18.37 19.88
C LEU A 71 -18.90 -19.13 20.73
N PRO A 72 -19.38 -18.56 21.86
CA PRO A 72 -20.34 -19.22 22.73
C PRO A 72 -21.71 -19.36 22.05
N LEU A 73 -22.45 -20.43 22.37
CA LEU A 73 -23.76 -20.74 21.78
C LEU A 73 -24.85 -19.69 22.09
N THR A 74 -24.61 -18.81 23.06
CA THR A 74 -25.47 -17.65 23.40
C THR A 74 -25.31 -16.46 22.46
N THR A 75 -24.37 -16.50 21.50
CA THR A 75 -24.09 -15.39 20.58
C THR A 75 -25.27 -15.17 19.63
N SER A 76 -25.83 -13.96 19.63
CA SER A 76 -26.94 -13.58 18.76
C SER A 76 -26.54 -13.51 17.28
N ARG A 77 -27.50 -13.77 16.38
CA ARG A 77 -27.32 -13.57 14.93
C ARG A 77 -27.02 -12.09 14.58
N ASN A 78 -27.41 -11.15 15.45
CA ASN A 78 -27.14 -9.72 15.27
C ASN A 78 -25.84 -9.28 15.96
N TYR A 79 -24.98 -10.21 16.40
CA TYR A 79 -23.64 -9.87 16.90
C TYR A 79 -22.84 -9.12 15.82
N THR A 80 -22.27 -7.98 16.21
CA THR A 80 -21.51 -7.09 15.35
C THR A 80 -20.06 -7.54 15.21
N VAL A 81 -19.59 -7.55 13.97
CA VAL A 81 -18.20 -7.80 13.57
C VAL A 81 -17.60 -6.46 13.15
N GLU A 82 -16.50 -6.10 13.78
CA GLU A 82 -15.76 -4.87 13.50
C GLU A 82 -15.08 -4.92 12.12
N ALA A 83 -14.88 -3.75 11.52
CA ALA A 83 -14.12 -3.61 10.28
C ALA A 83 -12.73 -4.23 10.39
N LYS A 84 -12.29 -4.92 9.33
CA LYS A 84 -11.01 -5.64 9.20
C LYS A 84 -10.78 -6.78 10.21
N ARG A 85 -11.77 -7.13 11.05
CA ARG A 85 -11.67 -8.26 11.98
C ARG A 85 -11.97 -9.58 11.26
N THR A 86 -10.97 -10.44 11.09
CA THR A 86 -11.13 -11.73 10.41
C THR A 86 -12.06 -12.68 11.17
N ILE A 87 -13.02 -13.27 10.46
CA ILE A 87 -13.94 -14.32 10.89
C ILE A 87 -13.71 -15.56 10.01
N LYS A 88 -13.58 -16.72 10.63
CA LYS A 88 -13.43 -18.02 9.95
C LYS A 88 -14.78 -18.49 9.43
N ILE A 89 -14.91 -18.59 8.11
CA ILE A 89 -16.14 -19.02 7.43
C ILE A 89 -16.01 -20.50 7.05
N PRO A 90 -16.88 -21.39 7.54
CA PRO A 90 -16.86 -22.80 7.14
C PRO A 90 -17.45 -23.00 5.75
N ILE A 91 -16.70 -23.68 4.87
CA ILE A 91 -17.12 -24.03 3.51
C ILE A 91 -16.96 -25.54 3.24
N SER A 92 -17.81 -26.06 2.36
CA SER A 92 -17.61 -27.39 1.78
C SER A 92 -16.65 -27.27 0.60
N CYS A 93 -15.49 -27.92 0.67
CA CYS A 93 -14.54 -27.97 -0.45
C CYS A 93 -14.88 -29.13 -1.37
N GLY A 94 -14.86 -28.91 -2.69
CA GLY A 94 -14.94 -29.97 -3.70
C GLY A 94 -13.69 -29.94 -4.58
N CYS A 95 -13.04 -31.09 -4.74
CA CYS A 95 -11.80 -31.19 -5.50
C CYS A 95 -12.02 -31.76 -6.90
N SER A 96 -11.53 -31.04 -7.92
CA SER A 96 -11.69 -31.38 -9.33
C SER A 96 -10.49 -30.90 -10.14
N ASN A 97 -10.04 -31.70 -11.10
CA ASN A 97 -8.92 -31.40 -12.00
C ASN A 97 -7.63 -30.90 -11.29
N GLY A 98 -7.32 -31.44 -10.11
CA GLY A 98 -6.13 -31.07 -9.34
C GLY A 98 -6.27 -29.80 -8.49
N THR A 99 -7.46 -29.21 -8.42
CA THR A 99 -7.72 -27.95 -7.70
C THR A 99 -8.96 -28.06 -6.82
N GLY A 100 -8.91 -27.47 -5.61
CA GLY A 100 -10.06 -27.41 -4.72
C GLY A 100 -10.77 -26.06 -4.78
N VAL A 101 -12.10 -26.11 -4.92
CA VAL A 101 -12.98 -24.92 -4.89
C VAL A 101 -14.24 -25.21 -4.08
N SER A 102 -14.88 -24.17 -3.53
CA SER A 102 -16.10 -24.33 -2.72
C SER A 102 -17.24 -25.00 -3.50
N TYR A 103 -17.64 -26.20 -3.05
CA TYR A 103 -18.75 -26.97 -3.60
C TYR A 103 -20.09 -26.44 -3.07
N ASN A 104 -21.01 -26.09 -3.97
CA ASN A 104 -22.22 -25.32 -3.65
C ASN A 104 -21.90 -24.06 -2.82
N GLY A 105 -20.83 -23.35 -3.20
CA GLY A 105 -20.36 -22.13 -2.54
C GLY A 105 -21.33 -20.95 -2.62
N PRO A 106 -20.90 -19.77 -2.16
CA PRO A 106 -21.74 -18.57 -2.19
C PRO A 106 -22.22 -18.25 -3.61
N VAL A 107 -23.48 -17.84 -3.71
CA VAL A 107 -24.06 -17.27 -4.91
C VAL A 107 -24.31 -15.80 -4.63
N TYR A 108 -23.60 -14.94 -5.35
CA TYR A 108 -23.73 -13.50 -5.25
C TYR A 108 -24.63 -12.98 -6.38
N THR A 109 -25.70 -12.26 -6.04
CA THR A 109 -26.56 -11.59 -7.03
C THR A 109 -25.97 -10.23 -7.35
N VAL A 110 -25.59 -10.02 -8.60
CA VAL A 110 -25.04 -8.77 -9.14
C VAL A 110 -26.01 -7.62 -8.90
N LYS A 111 -25.54 -6.56 -8.24
CA LYS A 111 -26.27 -5.31 -8.02
C LYS A 111 -25.94 -4.31 -9.13
N LYS A 112 -26.61 -3.17 -9.10
CA LYS A 112 -26.22 -2.03 -9.94
C LYS A 112 -24.77 -1.64 -9.60
N ASP A 113 -23.99 -1.34 -10.63
CA ASP A 113 -22.61 -0.84 -10.55
C ASP A 113 -21.56 -1.84 -9.97
N ASP A 114 -21.95 -3.09 -9.71
CA ASP A 114 -21.01 -4.16 -9.38
C ASP A 114 -20.17 -4.57 -10.61
N GLY A 115 -18.85 -4.66 -10.46
CA GLY A 115 -17.94 -5.32 -11.41
C GLY A 115 -17.33 -6.59 -10.82
N LEU A 116 -16.89 -7.55 -11.65
CA LEU A 116 -16.27 -8.79 -11.15
C LEU A 116 -15.03 -8.51 -10.28
N PHE A 117 -14.27 -7.44 -10.57
CA PHE A 117 -13.14 -7.00 -9.74
C PHE A 117 -13.60 -6.55 -8.35
N PHE A 118 -14.59 -5.65 -8.26
CA PHE A 118 -15.15 -5.16 -7.00
C PHE A 118 -15.76 -6.29 -6.15
N ILE A 119 -16.45 -7.25 -6.78
CA ILE A 119 -16.96 -8.44 -6.08
C ILE A 119 -15.80 -9.26 -5.48
N ALA A 120 -14.72 -9.45 -6.23
CA ALA A 120 -13.53 -10.15 -5.76
C ALA A 120 -12.78 -9.41 -4.63
N SER A 121 -12.45 -8.13 -4.83
CA SER A 121 -11.63 -7.35 -3.90
C SER A 121 -12.39 -6.88 -2.68
N GLU A 122 -13.55 -6.23 -2.85
CA GLU A 122 -14.26 -5.55 -1.76
C GLU A 122 -15.33 -6.43 -1.08
N VAL A 123 -16.14 -7.15 -1.87
CA VAL A 123 -17.24 -7.96 -1.32
C VAL A 123 -16.72 -9.22 -0.65
N PHE A 124 -15.79 -9.93 -1.32
CA PHE A 124 -15.14 -11.14 -0.81
C PHE A 124 -13.72 -10.90 -0.28
N THR A 125 -13.30 -9.64 -0.05
CA THR A 125 -12.09 -9.26 0.69
C THR A 125 -10.82 -9.98 0.21
N GLY A 126 -10.62 -10.06 -1.11
CA GLY A 126 -9.47 -10.73 -1.73
C GLY A 126 -9.48 -12.26 -1.70
N LEU A 127 -10.52 -12.92 -1.16
CA LEU A 127 -10.58 -14.39 -1.05
C LEU A 127 -10.60 -15.13 -2.39
N VAL A 128 -10.90 -14.44 -3.49
CA VAL A 128 -10.99 -15.01 -4.85
C VAL A 128 -10.64 -13.93 -5.86
N GLU A 129 -10.02 -14.29 -6.98
CA GLU A 129 -9.73 -13.36 -8.07
C GLU A 129 -10.87 -13.32 -9.10
N TYR A 130 -11.09 -12.15 -9.72
CA TYR A 130 -12.21 -11.94 -10.65
C TYR A 130 -12.18 -12.89 -11.87
N GLU A 131 -11.00 -13.26 -12.36
CA GLU A 131 -10.84 -14.24 -13.46
C GLU A 131 -11.39 -15.63 -13.08
N LYS A 132 -11.31 -15.99 -11.80
CA LYS A 132 -11.85 -17.26 -11.28
C LYS A 132 -13.38 -17.20 -11.24
N ILE A 133 -13.95 -16.06 -10.82
CA ILE A 133 -15.40 -15.82 -10.90
C ILE A 133 -15.86 -15.88 -12.37
N GLN A 134 -15.13 -15.23 -13.28
CA GLN A 134 -15.44 -15.22 -14.71
C GLN A 134 -15.46 -16.63 -15.31
N THR A 135 -14.40 -17.43 -15.06
CA THR A 135 -14.26 -18.79 -15.60
C THR A 135 -15.26 -19.77 -14.99
N ALA A 136 -15.53 -19.70 -13.67
CA ALA A 136 -16.54 -20.53 -13.01
C ALA A 136 -17.96 -20.27 -13.55
N ASN A 137 -18.28 -19.02 -13.87
CA ASN A 137 -19.59 -18.63 -14.42
C ASN A 137 -19.65 -18.61 -15.95
N LYS A 138 -18.57 -19.00 -16.64
CA LYS A 138 -18.45 -19.06 -18.11
C LYS A 138 -18.74 -17.71 -18.81
N ILE A 139 -18.35 -16.61 -18.18
CA ILE A 139 -18.63 -15.25 -18.67
C ILE A 139 -17.63 -14.89 -19.78
N PRO A 140 -18.08 -14.55 -21.00
CA PRO A 140 -17.19 -14.32 -22.14
C PRO A 140 -16.39 -13.01 -22.04
N ASN A 141 -16.92 -11.99 -21.35
CA ASN A 141 -16.25 -10.72 -21.12
C ASN A 141 -16.47 -10.28 -19.67
N ALA A 142 -15.38 -10.11 -18.89
CA ALA A 142 -15.42 -9.77 -17.47
C ALA A 142 -16.14 -8.45 -17.16
N ASN A 143 -16.21 -7.54 -18.15
CA ASN A 143 -16.79 -6.21 -18.00
C ASN A 143 -18.30 -6.16 -18.36
N LEU A 144 -18.89 -7.30 -18.74
CA LEU A 144 -20.31 -7.43 -19.10
C LEU A 144 -20.98 -8.45 -18.19
N ILE A 145 -21.52 -7.98 -17.08
CA ILE A 145 -22.39 -8.73 -16.17
C ILE A 145 -23.72 -7.99 -15.99
N GLU A 146 -24.82 -8.72 -15.89
CA GLU A 146 -26.17 -8.15 -15.86
C GLU A 146 -26.67 -7.97 -14.43
N ILE A 147 -27.40 -6.88 -14.16
CA ILE A 147 -28.00 -6.64 -12.84
C ILE A 147 -29.04 -7.75 -12.55
N GLY A 148 -28.92 -8.39 -11.39
CA GLY A 148 -29.73 -9.55 -11.02
C GLY A 148 -29.15 -10.91 -11.47
N GLN A 149 -28.03 -10.92 -12.21
CA GLN A 149 -27.32 -12.15 -12.55
C GLN A 149 -26.78 -12.82 -11.27
N ASN A 150 -26.95 -14.13 -11.16
CA ASN A 150 -26.44 -14.91 -10.04
C ASN A 150 -25.07 -15.51 -10.39
N LEU A 151 -24.04 -15.08 -9.67
CA LEU A 151 -22.65 -15.52 -9.84
C LEU A 151 -22.27 -16.52 -8.74
N THR A 152 -21.83 -17.70 -9.14
CA THR A 152 -21.19 -18.67 -8.23
C THR A 152 -19.78 -18.21 -7.91
N ILE A 153 -19.44 -18.11 -6.63
CA ILE A 153 -18.15 -17.60 -6.17
C ILE A 153 -17.23 -18.77 -5.78
N PRO A 154 -16.18 -19.07 -6.56
CA PRO A 154 -15.33 -20.25 -6.34
C PRO A 154 -14.23 -19.95 -5.31
N LEU A 155 -14.56 -20.06 -4.03
CA LEU A 155 -13.60 -19.84 -2.94
C LEU A 155 -12.53 -20.96 -2.93
N PRO A 156 -11.23 -20.65 -2.74
CA PRO A 156 -10.14 -21.62 -2.76
C PRO A 156 -10.14 -22.50 -1.50
N CYS A 157 -9.80 -23.78 -1.66
CA CYS A 157 -9.73 -24.74 -0.56
C CYS A 157 -8.95 -26.01 -0.98
N SER A 158 -8.64 -26.90 -0.04
CA SER A 158 -8.14 -28.25 -0.34
C SER A 158 -8.67 -29.28 0.67
N CYS A 159 -8.52 -30.56 0.30
CA CYS A 159 -8.88 -31.74 1.09
C CYS A 159 -7.71 -32.70 1.31
N ASP A 160 -6.52 -32.37 0.80
CA ASP A 160 -5.34 -33.23 0.88
C ASP A 160 -4.86 -33.39 2.34
N ASP A 161 -3.97 -34.36 2.57
CA ASP A 161 -3.29 -34.54 3.85
C ASP A 161 -1.89 -33.93 3.74
N VAL A 162 -1.47 -33.19 4.77
CA VAL A 162 -0.19 -32.46 4.77
C VAL A 162 0.80 -33.23 5.63
N ASP A 163 1.90 -33.68 5.00
CA ASP A 163 2.95 -34.49 5.63
C ASP A 163 2.43 -35.76 6.36
N SER A 164 1.30 -36.30 5.88
CA SER A 164 0.53 -37.44 6.42
C SER A 164 -0.35 -37.15 7.65
N ASP A 165 -0.44 -35.89 8.09
CA ASP A 165 -1.40 -35.46 9.10
C ASP A 165 -2.72 -34.98 8.45
N LYS A 166 -3.85 -35.32 9.10
CA LYS A 166 -5.16 -34.77 8.73
C LYS A 166 -5.25 -33.31 9.19
N VAL A 167 -5.45 -32.39 8.23
CA VAL A 167 -5.50 -30.95 8.49
C VAL A 167 -6.80 -30.32 7.97
N VAL A 168 -7.22 -29.21 8.57
CA VAL A 168 -8.27 -28.34 8.01
C VAL A 168 -7.57 -27.23 7.25
N HIS A 169 -7.70 -27.23 5.92
CA HIS A 169 -7.18 -26.16 5.07
C HIS A 169 -7.91 -24.85 5.36
N TYR A 170 -7.14 -23.79 5.59
CA TYR A 170 -7.62 -22.45 5.88
C TYR A 170 -7.07 -21.46 4.86
N ALA A 171 -7.94 -20.86 4.05
CA ALA A 171 -7.54 -19.78 3.15
C ALA A 171 -7.34 -18.49 3.96
N HIS A 172 -6.07 -18.13 4.19
CA HIS A 172 -5.65 -16.93 4.91
C HIS A 172 -5.25 -15.84 3.91
N VAL A 173 -5.97 -14.72 3.91
CA VAL A 173 -5.58 -13.53 3.13
C VAL A 173 -4.39 -12.85 3.81
N VAL A 174 -3.29 -12.73 3.09
CA VAL A 174 -2.01 -12.17 3.59
C VAL A 174 -2.15 -10.68 3.86
N GLN A 175 -1.87 -10.24 5.09
CA GLN A 175 -1.80 -8.81 5.42
C GLN A 175 -0.50 -8.17 4.90
N SER A 176 -0.58 -6.93 4.42
CA SER A 176 0.57 -6.19 3.88
C SER A 176 1.74 -6.11 4.88
N GLY A 177 2.92 -6.59 4.50
CA GLY A 177 4.12 -6.65 5.35
C GLY A 177 4.25 -7.90 6.23
N SER A 178 3.40 -8.91 6.05
CA SER A 178 3.54 -10.21 6.71
C SER A 178 4.75 -11.02 6.19
N SER A 179 5.21 -11.98 7.00
CA SER A 179 6.20 -13.00 6.61
C SER A 179 5.61 -14.40 6.74
N LEU A 180 6.12 -15.37 5.99
CA LEU A 180 5.73 -16.78 6.16
C LEU A 180 5.99 -17.26 7.58
N LYS A 181 7.07 -16.77 8.21
CA LYS A 181 7.41 -17.06 9.60
C LYS A 181 6.41 -16.51 10.60
N SER A 182 5.89 -15.29 10.42
CA SER A 182 4.87 -14.75 11.33
C SER A 182 3.56 -15.52 11.22
N ILE A 183 3.14 -15.87 9.99
CA ILE A 183 1.94 -16.65 9.72
C ILE A 183 2.08 -18.08 10.29
N ALA A 184 3.24 -18.71 10.10
CA ALA A 184 3.54 -20.04 10.66
C ALA A 184 3.37 -20.08 12.19
N ASN A 185 3.90 -19.08 12.89
CA ASN A 185 3.77 -18.94 14.34
C ASN A 185 2.34 -18.63 14.80
N GLU A 186 1.57 -17.84 14.04
CA GLU A 186 0.17 -17.52 14.35
C GLU A 186 -0.73 -18.77 14.33
N PHE A 187 -0.55 -19.64 13.33
CA PHE A 187 -1.40 -20.82 13.13
C PHE A 187 -0.81 -22.13 13.65
N GLY A 188 0.38 -22.11 14.26
CA GLY A 188 1.01 -23.29 14.89
C GLY A 188 1.52 -24.34 13.89
N THR A 189 1.98 -23.87 12.73
CA THR A 189 2.50 -24.68 11.61
C THR A 189 3.97 -24.33 11.30
N ASP A 190 4.60 -25.08 10.40
CA ASP A 190 6.01 -24.93 10.05
C ASP A 190 6.19 -24.10 8.76
N GLU A 191 7.21 -23.22 8.76
CA GLU A 191 7.50 -22.31 7.64
C GLU A 191 7.80 -23.08 6.34
N ASP A 192 8.57 -24.17 6.43
CA ASP A 192 8.91 -25.04 5.29
C ASP A 192 7.67 -25.75 4.73
N THR A 193 6.70 -26.10 5.58
CA THR A 193 5.42 -26.70 5.15
C THR A 193 4.56 -25.67 4.42
N LEU A 194 4.46 -24.43 4.91
CA LEU A 194 3.77 -23.34 4.20
C LEU A 194 4.40 -23.05 2.83
N LYS A 195 5.73 -23.02 2.74
CA LYS A 195 6.49 -22.88 1.49
C LYS A 195 6.16 -23.99 0.50
N LYS A 196 6.16 -25.25 0.98
CA LYS A 196 5.93 -26.46 0.18
C LYS A 196 4.51 -26.55 -0.40
N ILE A 197 3.47 -26.27 0.38
CA ILE A 197 2.08 -26.43 -0.09
C ILE A 197 1.63 -25.30 -1.02
N ASN A 198 2.18 -24.09 -0.86
CA ASN A 198 1.87 -22.92 -1.69
C ASN A 198 2.88 -22.70 -2.84
N ASP A 199 3.88 -23.57 -3.02
CA ASP A 199 5.06 -23.37 -3.91
C ASP A 199 5.79 -22.01 -3.73
N ILE A 200 5.71 -21.40 -2.55
CA ILE A 200 6.36 -20.12 -2.24
C ILE A 200 7.81 -20.42 -1.83
N ALA A 201 8.77 -19.93 -2.60
CA ALA A 201 10.19 -20.17 -2.31
C ALA A 201 10.72 -19.34 -1.14
N ASP A 202 10.23 -18.12 -0.99
CA ASP A 202 10.73 -17.10 -0.06
C ASP A 202 9.68 -15.99 0.15
N ASP A 203 9.81 -15.20 1.23
CA ASP A 203 8.90 -14.11 1.59
C ASP A 203 8.76 -13.07 0.46
N SER A 204 9.77 -12.91 -0.39
CA SER A 204 9.74 -12.04 -1.59
C SER A 204 8.68 -12.41 -2.64
N LYS A 205 8.09 -13.62 -2.57
CA LYS A 205 6.96 -14.05 -3.40
C LYS A 205 5.60 -13.99 -2.69
N LEU A 206 5.57 -13.57 -1.43
CA LEU A 206 4.34 -13.44 -0.66
C LEU A 206 3.62 -12.15 -1.05
N ILE A 207 2.47 -12.27 -1.71
CA ILE A 207 1.70 -11.13 -2.22
C ILE A 207 0.64 -10.75 -1.19
N ALA A 208 0.59 -9.48 -0.80
CA ALA A 208 -0.46 -8.94 0.07
C ALA A 208 -1.85 -9.05 -0.58
N ASP A 209 -2.89 -9.16 0.26
CA ASP A 209 -4.30 -9.20 -0.14
C ASP A 209 -4.66 -10.41 -1.05
N LYS A 210 -3.79 -11.42 -1.13
CA LYS A 210 -4.05 -12.72 -1.75
C LYS A 210 -4.16 -13.85 -0.71
N PRO A 211 -4.99 -14.87 -0.96
CA PRO A 211 -5.16 -16.00 -0.06
C PRO A 211 -4.04 -17.04 -0.24
N ILE A 212 -3.45 -17.48 0.87
CA ILE A 212 -2.56 -18.65 0.92
C ILE A 212 -3.21 -19.78 1.72
N ASP A 213 -2.82 -21.02 1.42
CA ASP A 213 -3.27 -22.21 2.13
C ASP A 213 -2.48 -22.37 3.44
N VAL A 214 -3.20 -22.44 4.56
CA VAL A 214 -2.64 -22.67 5.89
C VAL A 214 -3.25 -23.96 6.47
N PRO A 215 -2.43 -24.99 6.77
CA PRO A 215 -2.93 -26.27 7.23
C PRO A 215 -3.13 -26.24 8.75
N LEU A 216 -4.37 -26.04 9.20
CA LEU A 216 -4.70 -26.04 10.62
C LEU A 216 -4.75 -27.47 11.15
N LYS A 217 -4.07 -27.74 12.27
CA LYS A 217 -4.06 -29.05 12.93
C LYS A 217 -5.46 -29.45 13.37
N ALA A 218 -5.89 -30.64 12.96
CA ALA A 218 -7.17 -31.23 13.34
C ALA A 218 -6.97 -32.31 14.41
N CYS A 219 -7.99 -32.52 15.25
CA CYS A 219 -7.99 -33.62 16.21
C CYS A 219 -8.32 -34.95 15.51
N ASN A 220 -7.68 -36.04 15.95
CA ASN A 220 -7.91 -37.37 15.43
C ASN A 220 -9.30 -37.90 15.85
N SER A 221 -10.01 -38.57 14.94
CA SER A 221 -11.38 -39.05 15.16
C SER A 221 -11.49 -40.55 14.92
N SER A 222 -12.43 -41.20 15.62
CA SER A 222 -12.71 -42.64 15.50
C SER A 222 -13.92 -42.92 14.61
N ILE A 223 -14.23 -42.02 13.67
CA ILE A 223 -15.40 -42.09 12.80
C ILE A 223 -15.20 -43.18 11.74
N LYS A 224 -16.22 -44.02 11.58
CA LYS A 224 -16.24 -45.15 10.63
C LYS A 224 -16.32 -44.68 9.18
N SER A 225 -15.68 -45.42 8.28
CA SER A 225 -15.66 -45.18 6.83
C SER A 225 -17.04 -45.20 6.17
N GLU A 226 -18.01 -45.88 6.77
CA GLU A 226 -19.38 -46.01 6.31
C GLU A 226 -20.26 -44.82 6.74
N SER A 227 -19.74 -43.93 7.61
CA SER A 227 -20.48 -42.78 8.11
C SER A 227 -20.55 -41.65 7.07
N PRO A 228 -21.67 -40.92 6.95
CA PRO A 228 -21.76 -39.74 6.07
C PRO A 228 -20.78 -38.62 6.42
N ASP A 229 -20.25 -38.60 7.65
CA ASP A 229 -19.27 -37.63 8.16
C ASP A 229 -17.87 -38.24 8.40
N LYS A 230 -17.51 -39.32 7.67
CA LYS A 230 -16.18 -39.96 7.72
C LYS A 230 -14.99 -39.00 7.55
N ASP A 231 -15.20 -37.90 6.80
CA ASP A 231 -14.20 -36.88 6.48
C ASP A 231 -14.32 -35.64 7.39
N LEU A 232 -15.00 -35.76 8.54
CA LEU A 232 -15.13 -34.68 9.52
C LEU A 232 -13.77 -34.34 10.14
N ARG A 233 -13.25 -33.16 9.78
CA ARG A 233 -12.04 -32.55 10.33
C ARG A 233 -12.44 -31.31 11.15
N VAL A 234 -11.96 -31.20 12.39
CA VAL A 234 -12.25 -30.07 13.29
C VAL A 234 -10.94 -29.43 13.70
N ALA A 235 -10.79 -28.14 13.41
CA ALA A 235 -9.55 -27.41 13.68
C ALA A 235 -9.38 -27.12 15.19
N THR A 236 -8.13 -27.00 15.63
CA THR A 236 -7.80 -26.63 17.01
C THR A 236 -8.50 -25.32 17.44
N GLY A 237 -9.16 -25.35 18.61
CA GLY A 237 -9.91 -24.22 19.15
C GLY A 237 -11.32 -24.03 18.56
N THR A 238 -11.80 -24.98 17.75
CA THR A 238 -13.13 -24.92 17.12
C THR A 238 -14.03 -26.08 17.55
N TYR A 239 -15.33 -25.94 17.31
CA TYR A 239 -16.30 -27.02 17.46
C TYR A 239 -17.24 -27.10 16.25
N VAL A 240 -17.89 -28.24 16.09
CA VAL A 240 -18.84 -28.53 15.00
C VAL A 240 -20.01 -29.36 15.53
N PHE A 241 -21.16 -29.24 14.87
CA PHE A 241 -22.31 -30.11 15.10
C PHE A 241 -22.42 -31.15 13.99
N THR A 242 -22.55 -32.42 14.35
CA THR A 242 -22.78 -33.55 13.43
C THR A 242 -23.99 -34.39 13.90
N ALA A 243 -24.27 -35.50 13.21
CA ALA A 243 -25.43 -36.38 13.44
C ALA A 243 -26.75 -35.59 13.53
N ASN A 244 -27.05 -34.77 12.51
CA ASN A 244 -28.24 -33.92 12.45
C ASN A 244 -28.41 -32.94 13.64
N ASN A 245 -27.30 -32.41 14.15
CA ASN A 245 -27.14 -31.54 15.34
C ASN A 245 -27.13 -32.26 16.71
N CYS A 246 -27.30 -33.59 16.74
CA CYS A 246 -27.38 -34.34 18.00
C CYS A 246 -26.05 -34.56 18.71
N VAL A 247 -24.92 -34.38 18.03
CA VAL A 247 -23.58 -34.50 18.61
C VAL A 247 -22.78 -33.24 18.34
N LYS A 248 -22.20 -32.65 19.38
CA LYS A 248 -21.24 -31.54 19.29
C LYS A 248 -19.84 -32.10 19.49
N CYS A 249 -18.94 -31.86 18.55
CA CYS A 249 -17.55 -32.27 18.63
C CYS A 249 -16.63 -31.05 18.67
N THR A 250 -15.69 -31.01 19.62
CA THR A 250 -14.76 -29.91 19.89
C THR A 250 -13.33 -30.44 19.77
N CYS A 251 -12.43 -29.64 19.16
CA CYS A 251 -11.02 -29.97 19.09
C CYS A 251 -10.19 -29.00 19.94
N ASP A 252 -9.55 -29.53 20.99
CA ASP A 252 -8.60 -28.80 21.84
C ASP A 252 -7.26 -29.53 21.90
N TYR A 253 -6.46 -29.33 20.85
CA TYR A 253 -5.16 -29.97 20.63
C TYR A 253 -4.13 -29.63 21.72
N ALA A 254 -4.36 -28.61 22.56
CA ALA A 254 -3.49 -28.30 23.69
C ALA A 254 -3.65 -29.30 24.85
N ASN A 255 -4.84 -29.89 25.00
CA ASN A 255 -5.20 -30.81 26.08
C ASN A 255 -5.37 -32.27 25.61
N SER A 256 -5.91 -32.49 24.41
CA SER A 256 -6.08 -33.82 23.82
C SER A 256 -5.89 -33.80 22.30
N THR A 257 -5.20 -34.80 21.76
CA THR A 257 -5.12 -35.02 20.30
C THR A 257 -6.35 -35.72 19.73
N THR A 258 -7.25 -36.24 20.58
CA THR A 258 -8.49 -36.91 20.19
C THR A 258 -9.67 -35.94 20.17
N LEU A 259 -10.60 -36.15 19.23
CA LEU A 259 -11.78 -35.31 19.06
C LEU A 259 -12.79 -35.54 20.21
N LEU A 260 -13.05 -34.48 20.98
CA LEU A 260 -13.93 -34.54 22.15
C LEU A 260 -15.39 -34.27 21.74
N CYS A 261 -16.23 -35.30 21.76
CA CYS A 261 -17.64 -35.17 21.40
C CYS A 261 -18.56 -35.34 22.62
N GLU A 262 -19.66 -34.59 22.65
CA GLU A 262 -20.72 -34.61 23.66
C GLU A 262 -22.11 -34.68 22.98
N GLN A 263 -23.10 -35.24 23.67
CA GLN A 263 -24.47 -35.28 23.16
C GLN A 263 -25.19 -33.95 23.42
N THR A 264 -25.77 -33.37 22.37
CA THR A 264 -26.45 -32.06 22.42
C THR A 264 -27.80 -32.16 23.14
N GLN A 265 -28.04 -31.34 24.16
CA GLN A 265 -29.37 -31.20 24.80
C GLN A 265 -30.24 -30.06 24.24
N LEU A 266 -29.73 -29.26 23.30
CA LEU A 266 -30.57 -28.31 22.57
C LEU A 266 -31.55 -29.08 21.66
N ASN A 267 -32.82 -28.71 21.71
CA ASN A 267 -33.84 -29.13 20.74
C ASN A 267 -33.62 -28.46 19.36
N LEU A 268 -32.42 -28.60 18.81
CA LEU A 268 -32.00 -28.18 17.46
C LEU A 268 -32.27 -29.28 16.42
N ALA A 269 -33.28 -30.11 16.68
CA ALA A 269 -33.73 -31.20 15.85
C ALA A 269 -33.90 -30.71 14.40
N SER A 270 -32.98 -31.13 13.53
CA SER A 270 -33.06 -30.86 12.10
C SER A 270 -34.33 -31.50 11.54
N SER A 271 -34.86 -30.99 10.42
CA SER A 271 -36.14 -31.43 9.81
C SER A 271 -36.18 -32.89 9.31
N LYS A 272 -35.24 -33.73 9.74
CA LYS A 272 -35.10 -35.15 9.41
C LYS A 272 -35.18 -36.07 10.63
N TRP A 273 -34.79 -35.62 11.83
CA TRP A 273 -34.84 -36.40 13.08
C TRP A 273 -35.60 -35.58 14.12
N GLU A 274 -36.78 -36.05 14.55
CA GLU A 274 -37.64 -35.31 15.51
C GLU A 274 -37.04 -35.28 16.93
N THR A 275 -36.31 -36.33 17.32
CA THR A 275 -35.58 -36.42 18.58
C THR A 275 -34.21 -37.05 18.36
N CYS A 276 -33.24 -36.70 19.21
CA CYS A 276 -31.90 -37.26 19.12
C CYS A 276 -31.86 -38.67 19.72
N PRO A 277 -31.39 -39.69 18.99
CA PRO A 277 -31.33 -41.06 19.48
C PRO A 277 -30.33 -41.18 20.65
N PRO A 278 -30.55 -42.11 21.60
CA PRO A 278 -29.57 -42.40 22.64
C PRO A 278 -28.30 -43.00 22.03
N ALA A 279 -27.14 -42.57 22.51
CA ALA A 279 -25.83 -43.03 22.03
C ALA A 279 -24.99 -43.64 23.18
N PRO A 280 -25.37 -44.82 23.69
CA PRO A 280 -24.57 -45.55 24.68
C PRO A 280 -23.33 -46.20 24.03
N CYS A 281 -22.30 -46.43 24.83
CA CYS A 281 -21.22 -47.36 24.52
C CYS A 281 -21.49 -48.74 25.16
N GLU A 282 -20.99 -49.80 24.54
CA GLU A 282 -20.96 -51.13 25.15
C GLU A 282 -19.95 -51.15 26.31
N GLY A 283 -20.46 -51.05 27.53
CA GLY A 283 -19.68 -51.08 28.77
C GLY A 283 -19.48 -52.49 29.31
N SER A 284 -18.23 -52.90 29.52
CA SER A 284 -17.91 -54.09 30.32
C SER A 284 -18.05 -53.78 31.82
N GLY A 285 -19.29 -53.81 32.32
CA GLY A 285 -19.61 -53.69 33.74
C GLY A 285 -20.53 -52.52 34.11
N SER A 286 -21.78 -52.87 34.49
CA SER A 286 -22.78 -52.15 35.30
C SER A 286 -23.12 -50.66 35.09
N GLU A 287 -22.38 -49.86 34.33
CA GLU A 287 -22.75 -48.47 33.99
C GLU A 287 -22.65 -48.23 32.47
N SER A 288 -23.77 -47.83 31.86
CA SER A 288 -23.81 -47.48 30.44
C SER A 288 -23.20 -46.10 30.22
N LEU A 289 -21.93 -46.04 29.80
CA LEU A 289 -21.33 -44.77 29.35
C LEU A 289 -22.11 -44.20 28.16
N SER A 290 -22.44 -42.92 28.23
CA SER A 290 -22.87 -42.10 27.09
C SER A 290 -21.68 -41.36 26.47
N ILE A 291 -21.84 -40.87 25.24
CA ILE A 291 -20.85 -40.04 24.54
C ILE A 291 -20.31 -38.91 25.45
N GLY A 292 -18.98 -38.80 25.52
CA GLY A 292 -18.28 -37.77 26.30
C GLY A 292 -18.07 -38.12 27.77
N ASN A 293 -18.75 -39.14 28.29
CA ASN A 293 -18.47 -39.66 29.63
C ASN A 293 -17.25 -40.60 29.60
N SER A 294 -16.53 -40.68 30.71
CA SER A 294 -15.33 -41.52 30.84
C SER A 294 -15.20 -42.14 32.22
N THR A 295 -14.85 -43.41 32.29
CA THR A 295 -14.50 -44.09 33.54
C THR A 295 -12.98 -44.18 33.67
N THR A 296 -12.47 -43.88 34.85
CA THR A 296 -11.03 -43.97 35.17
C THR A 296 -10.78 -45.20 36.04
N ASN A 297 -9.86 -46.06 35.61
CA ASN A 297 -9.44 -47.23 36.38
C ASN A 297 -7.91 -47.21 36.50
N GLY A 298 -7.42 -46.52 37.52
CA GLY A 298 -6.01 -46.19 37.67
C GLY A 298 -5.58 -45.08 36.69
N CYS A 299 -4.51 -45.33 35.92
CA CYS A 299 -4.02 -44.39 34.89
C CYS A 299 -4.70 -44.59 33.52
N ASN A 300 -5.51 -45.64 33.35
CA ASN A 300 -6.23 -45.91 32.11
C ASN A 300 -7.62 -45.27 32.22
N GLN A 301 -7.95 -44.43 31.25
CA GLN A 301 -9.24 -43.78 31.10
C GLN A 301 -9.96 -44.40 29.90
N THR A 302 -11.12 -45.00 30.14
CA THR A 302 -11.99 -45.51 29.07
C THR A 302 -13.04 -44.45 28.78
N THR A 303 -12.98 -43.84 27.60
CA THR A 303 -13.89 -42.79 27.16
C THR A 303 -14.83 -43.32 26.09
N CYS A 304 -16.12 -42.97 26.18
CA CYS A 304 -17.08 -43.24 25.12
C CYS A 304 -17.00 -42.15 24.04
N THR A 305 -16.49 -42.51 22.86
CA THR A 305 -16.27 -41.58 21.75
C THR A 305 -17.25 -41.80 20.61
N TYR A 306 -17.47 -40.74 19.83
CA TYR A 306 -18.34 -40.76 18.66
C TYR A 306 -17.64 -41.45 17.47
N ALA A 307 -18.34 -42.37 16.83
CA ALA A 307 -17.84 -43.20 15.72
C ALA A 307 -18.64 -43.04 14.41
N GLY A 308 -19.51 -42.01 14.32
CA GLY A 308 -20.32 -41.72 13.13
C GLY A 308 -21.83 -41.87 13.36
N TYR A 309 -22.62 -41.85 12.29
CA TYR A 309 -24.08 -42.01 12.33
C TYR A 309 -24.63 -42.63 11.04
N SER A 310 -25.89 -43.09 11.08
CA SER A 310 -26.63 -43.51 9.88
C SER A 310 -27.96 -42.78 9.76
N ASN A 311 -28.18 -42.15 8.60
CA ASN A 311 -29.46 -41.52 8.26
C ASN A 311 -30.57 -42.55 7.99
N THR A 312 -30.26 -43.78 7.54
CA THR A 312 -31.29 -44.78 7.21
C THR A 312 -31.91 -45.40 8.46
N ASN A 313 -31.09 -45.63 9.48
CA ASN A 313 -31.48 -46.34 10.70
C ASN A 313 -31.73 -45.38 11.88
N GLN A 314 -31.46 -44.08 11.69
CA GLN A 314 -31.49 -43.05 12.74
C GLN A 314 -30.66 -43.42 13.98
N THR A 315 -29.48 -44.01 13.75
CA THR A 315 -28.56 -44.47 14.81
C THR A 315 -27.30 -43.62 14.86
N ILE A 316 -26.83 -43.31 16.07
CA ILE A 316 -25.47 -42.81 16.31
C ILE A 316 -24.57 -44.01 16.63
N PHE A 317 -23.39 -44.06 16.02
CA PHE A 317 -22.36 -45.05 16.30
C PHE A 317 -21.39 -44.51 17.35
N THR A 318 -20.99 -45.38 18.27
CA THR A 318 -20.05 -45.08 19.35
C THR A 318 -18.92 -46.12 19.38
N VAL A 319 -17.82 -45.79 20.03
CA VAL A 319 -16.72 -46.73 20.30
C VAL A 319 -16.03 -46.36 21.62
N THR A 320 -15.59 -47.38 22.37
CA THR A 320 -14.81 -47.21 23.59
C THR A 320 -13.33 -47.07 23.25
N THR A 321 -12.72 -45.95 23.63
CA THR A 321 -11.28 -45.70 23.48
C THR A 321 -10.61 -45.72 24.84
N ASN A 322 -9.53 -46.49 24.97
CA ASN A 322 -8.69 -46.52 26.16
C ASN A 322 -7.49 -45.59 25.96
N ASP A 323 -7.39 -44.54 26.77
CA ASP A 323 -6.30 -43.58 26.75
C ASP A 323 -5.55 -43.56 28.10
N THR A 324 -4.31 -43.09 28.11
CA THR A 324 -3.47 -43.02 29.32
C THR A 324 -3.26 -41.58 29.74
N LEU A 325 -3.75 -41.22 30.93
CA LEU A 325 -3.68 -39.86 31.47
C LEU A 325 -2.22 -39.34 31.51
N THR A 326 -1.97 -38.23 30.81
CA THR A 326 -0.62 -37.64 30.64
C THR A 326 0.08 -37.28 31.95
N THR A 327 -0.69 -37.01 33.01
CA THR A 327 -0.20 -36.79 34.38
C THR A 327 0.49 -38.02 34.99
N CYS A 328 0.13 -39.25 34.59
CA CYS A 328 0.81 -40.46 35.05
C CYS A 328 2.23 -40.63 34.46
N SER A 329 2.55 -39.99 33.34
CA SER A 329 3.86 -40.11 32.69
C SER A 329 4.98 -39.31 33.39
N ARG A 330 4.62 -38.34 34.25
CA ARG A 330 5.59 -37.48 34.99
C ARG A 330 6.16 -38.08 36.28
N ARG A 331 6.31 -39.41 36.37
CA ARG A 331 6.97 -40.10 37.51
C ARG A 331 8.21 -40.93 37.11
N LYS A 332 9.09 -40.40 36.26
CA LYS A 332 10.40 -41.02 36.00
C LYS A 332 11.54 -40.06 35.59
N ILE A 333 11.68 -38.92 36.27
CA ILE A 333 12.92 -38.12 36.24
C ILE A 333 13.46 -37.99 37.66
N ARG A 334 14.69 -38.50 37.87
CA ARG A 334 15.43 -38.31 39.13
C ARG A 334 15.73 -36.82 39.32
N ALA A 335 15.48 -36.30 40.52
CA ALA A 335 15.98 -35.00 40.90
C ALA A 335 17.51 -35.00 40.92
N VAL A 336 18.13 -34.23 40.03
CA VAL A 336 19.53 -33.82 40.13
C VAL A 336 19.52 -32.30 40.28
N PHE A 337 19.78 -31.84 41.49
CA PHE A 337 19.89 -30.42 41.81
C PHE A 337 21.17 -29.85 41.17
N VAL A 338 21.04 -28.94 40.22
CA VAL A 338 22.13 -28.02 39.82
C VAL A 338 21.55 -26.62 39.62
N LEU A 339 22.00 -25.69 40.46
CA LEU A 339 21.77 -24.26 40.30
C LEU A 339 22.47 -23.74 39.03
N VAL A 340 21.79 -22.92 38.24
CA VAL A 340 22.42 -22.17 37.14
C VAL A 340 22.35 -20.68 37.42
N THR A 341 23.42 -20.15 38.04
CA THR A 341 23.81 -18.75 37.84
C THR A 341 24.25 -18.57 36.38
N GLY A 342 23.79 -17.51 35.72
CA GLY A 342 23.83 -17.44 34.26
C GLY A 342 25.12 -16.94 33.60
N ARG A 343 24.97 -16.79 32.27
CA ARG A 343 25.85 -16.20 31.23
C ARG A 343 26.82 -17.13 30.47
N LEU A 344 26.46 -17.25 29.18
CA LEU A 344 27.30 -17.29 27.97
C LEU A 344 28.58 -18.15 27.98
N SER A 345 28.56 -19.23 27.17
CA SER A 345 29.35 -19.23 25.93
C SER A 345 28.79 -20.22 24.90
N SER A 346 28.91 -19.85 23.63
CA SER A 346 28.78 -20.72 22.46
C SER A 346 29.82 -21.86 22.44
N GLY A 347 29.49 -22.97 21.76
CA GLY A 347 30.40 -24.10 21.56
C GLY A 347 29.88 -25.16 20.56
N LEU A 348 30.48 -25.21 19.37
CA LEU A 348 30.18 -26.14 18.26
C LEU A 348 30.53 -27.62 18.54
N ARG A 349 29.83 -28.53 17.83
CA ARG A 349 30.39 -29.65 17.03
C ARG A 349 29.27 -30.27 16.18
N SER A 350 29.48 -30.76 14.95
CA SER A 350 30.49 -31.74 14.50
C SER A 350 30.63 -31.65 12.94
N ARG A 351 31.55 -32.26 12.18
CA ARG A 351 32.85 -32.95 12.40
C ARG A 351 33.37 -33.46 11.03
N SER A 352 34.58 -33.12 10.60
CA SER A 352 35.34 -33.92 9.60
C SER A 352 36.86 -33.66 9.68
N ARG A 353 37.63 -34.50 8.97
CA ARG A 353 39.12 -34.59 8.94
C ARG A 353 39.75 -33.30 8.35
N GLN A 354 41.06 -32.98 8.46
CA GLN A 354 42.24 -33.85 8.48
C GLN A 354 43.52 -33.13 9.00
N GLN A 355 44.41 -33.90 9.63
CA GLN A 355 45.87 -33.74 9.88
C GLN A 355 46.64 -32.39 9.92
N ASN A 356 47.65 -32.43 10.83
CA ASN A 356 49.00 -31.84 10.79
C ASN A 356 49.32 -30.51 11.52
N SER A 357 50.25 -30.66 12.48
CA SER A 357 51.50 -29.90 12.64
C SER A 357 51.64 -28.84 13.76
N VAL A 358 52.41 -29.23 14.79
CA VAL A 358 53.48 -28.44 15.48
C VAL A 358 53.09 -27.21 16.33
N ALA A 359 53.15 -27.42 17.66
CA ALA A 359 53.93 -26.69 18.69
C ALA A 359 53.80 -25.14 18.85
N LYS A 360 54.01 -24.51 20.02
CA LYS A 360 54.89 -24.82 21.19
C LYS A 360 54.53 -23.83 22.35
N THR A 361 54.66 -24.26 23.64
CA THR A 361 55.07 -23.48 24.87
C THR A 361 54.64 -22.00 25.10
N LYS A 362 54.38 -21.45 26.30
CA LYS A 362 54.45 -21.87 27.74
C LYS A 362 53.65 -20.84 28.60
N PRO A 363 53.35 -21.09 29.90
CA PRO A 363 52.46 -20.24 30.72
C PRO A 363 53.15 -19.52 31.91
N SER A 364 52.43 -18.62 32.59
CA SER A 364 52.77 -18.15 33.96
C SER A 364 51.51 -17.73 34.77
N ARG A 365 51.55 -18.01 36.09
CA ARG A 365 50.49 -17.75 37.10
C ARG A 365 50.85 -16.53 37.95
N PHE A 366 49.88 -15.91 38.63
CA PHE A 366 49.96 -15.33 40.00
C PHE A 366 48.49 -15.06 40.44
N LEU A 367 47.87 -15.81 41.36
CA LEU A 367 47.94 -15.85 42.85
C LEU A 367 46.99 -14.88 43.60
N LEU A 368 46.29 -15.45 44.58
CA LEU A 368 45.28 -14.92 45.54
C LEU A 368 45.92 -14.03 46.64
N PRO A 369 45.19 -13.20 47.46
CA PRO A 369 44.20 -13.61 48.50
C PRO A 369 42.99 -12.63 48.66
N GLN A 370 42.14 -12.63 49.70
CA GLN A 370 41.33 -13.64 50.43
C GLN A 370 40.77 -12.99 51.74
N SER A 371 39.44 -12.98 51.92
CA SER A 371 38.67 -12.67 53.17
C SER A 371 37.16 -12.92 52.94
N GLY A 372 36.23 -12.97 53.92
CA GLY A 372 36.36 -13.15 55.38
C GLY A 372 35.17 -12.59 56.21
N ILE A 373 34.64 -13.39 57.18
CA ILE A 373 33.70 -13.03 58.29
C ILE A 373 32.22 -12.72 57.87
N ARG A 374 31.11 -13.08 58.58
CA ARG A 374 30.71 -14.16 59.54
C ARG A 374 29.16 -14.11 59.75
N ASP A 375 28.56 -15.18 60.30
CA ASP A 375 27.13 -15.57 60.39
C ASP A 375 26.18 -14.89 61.41
N SER A 376 24.85 -15.08 61.23
CA SER A 376 23.85 -15.60 62.22
C SER A 376 22.39 -15.48 61.67
N PHE A 377 21.58 -16.53 61.39
CA PHE A 377 20.86 -17.54 62.22
C PHE A 377 19.53 -17.12 62.93
N ALA A 378 18.37 -17.66 62.48
CA ALA A 378 17.12 -17.95 63.22
C ALA A 378 16.10 -18.77 62.37
N THR A 379 15.12 -19.46 62.96
CA THR A 379 14.39 -20.62 62.37
C THR A 379 12.91 -20.82 62.81
N PHE A 380 12.14 -21.65 62.06
CA PHE A 380 10.85 -22.35 62.42
C PHE A 380 9.54 -21.48 62.44
N ASP A 381 8.30 -21.95 62.20
CA ASP A 381 7.75 -23.21 61.62
C ASP A 381 6.26 -23.07 61.16
N ARG A 382 5.80 -24.02 60.33
CA ARG A 382 4.45 -24.59 60.04
C ARG A 382 3.07 -23.94 60.30
N SER A 383 2.22 -24.24 59.30
CA SER A 383 0.80 -24.69 59.36
C SER A 383 -0.35 -23.67 59.30
N CYS A 384 -1.06 -23.68 58.16
CA CYS A 384 -2.43 -23.19 58.00
C CYS A 384 -3.44 -24.35 58.10
N HIS A 385 -4.67 -24.10 58.58
CA HIS A 385 -5.86 -24.80 58.07
C HIS A 385 -7.19 -24.11 58.44
N LEU A 386 -8.19 -24.42 57.60
CA LEU A 386 -9.64 -24.14 57.68
C LEU A 386 -10.22 -22.82 57.14
N SER A 387 -11.44 -22.98 56.63
CA SER A 387 -12.26 -22.13 55.77
C SER A 387 -13.52 -21.64 56.52
N VAL A 388 -14.24 -20.65 55.99
CA VAL A 388 -15.72 -20.59 55.83
C VAL A 388 -16.12 -19.28 55.09
N GLU A 389 -17.34 -19.25 54.52
CA GLU A 389 -17.76 -18.46 53.35
C GLU A 389 -18.35 -17.04 53.56
N HIS A 390 -18.59 -16.41 52.40
CA HIS A 390 -19.67 -15.46 52.06
C HIS A 390 -19.56 -13.95 52.42
N LYS A 391 -19.32 -13.12 51.39
CA LYS A 391 -20.34 -12.22 50.78
C LYS A 391 -19.78 -11.42 49.58
N THR A 392 -20.68 -10.99 48.69
CA THR A 392 -20.40 -10.19 47.48
C THR A 392 -20.86 -8.73 47.65
N CYS A 393 -20.11 -7.75 47.10
CA CYS A 393 -20.66 -6.58 46.37
C CYS A 393 -19.59 -5.52 45.94
N VAL A 394 -19.70 -5.08 44.69
CA VAL A 394 -19.44 -3.71 44.15
C VAL A 394 -17.98 -3.19 44.07
N SER A 395 -17.73 -2.45 42.98
CA SER A 395 -16.49 -1.80 42.51
C SER A 395 -16.57 -0.26 42.70
N PRO A 396 -15.83 0.60 41.96
CA PRO A 396 -14.38 0.73 41.72
C PRO A 396 -13.82 2.09 42.26
N TRP A 397 -12.55 2.45 41.98
CA TRP A 397 -12.13 3.69 41.25
C TRP A 397 -10.59 3.93 41.24
N VAL A 398 -10.04 4.12 40.03
CA VAL A 398 -8.97 5.06 39.61
C VAL A 398 -7.60 5.10 40.33
N THR A 399 -6.52 4.82 39.58
CA THR A 399 -5.49 5.85 39.27
C THR A 399 -4.64 5.55 38.02
N GLN A 400 -4.27 6.63 37.36
CA GLN A 400 -3.73 6.82 36.00
C GLN A 400 -2.26 6.39 35.83
N GLY A 401 -1.89 5.88 34.64
CA GLY A 401 -0.50 5.59 34.25
C GLY A 401 -0.27 5.73 32.73
N ARG A 402 0.74 6.49 32.32
CA ARG A 402 0.97 6.93 30.92
C ARG A 402 1.44 5.78 30.00
N ARG A 403 0.99 5.78 28.73
CA ARG A 403 1.62 5.02 27.63
C ARG A 403 2.64 5.90 26.88
N PRO A 404 3.83 5.38 26.50
CA PRO A 404 4.67 5.99 25.48
C PRO A 404 4.13 5.69 24.08
N HIS A 405 4.24 6.65 23.15
CA HIS A 405 3.92 6.46 21.74
C HIS A 405 5.23 6.38 20.94
N PHE A 406 5.44 5.28 20.23
CA PHE A 406 6.44 5.15 19.17
C PHE A 406 5.68 4.89 17.86
N PRO A 407 5.79 5.77 16.84
CA PRO A 407 5.31 5.46 15.50
C PRO A 407 6.34 4.58 14.78
N VAL A 408 5.90 3.44 14.28
CA VAL A 408 6.69 2.58 13.39
C VAL A 408 6.42 3.02 11.96
N VAL A 409 7.48 3.21 11.18
CA VAL A 409 7.45 3.66 9.79
C VAL A 409 7.33 2.46 8.86
N TYR A 410 6.46 2.55 7.85
CA TYR A 410 6.38 1.56 6.77
C TYR A 410 7.34 1.94 5.64
N ASP A 411 8.19 0.99 5.22
CA ASP A 411 8.99 1.10 4.00
C ASP A 411 8.14 0.65 2.79
N GLN A 412 8.07 1.49 1.76
CA GLN A 412 7.60 1.11 0.43
C GLN A 412 8.71 1.34 -0.59
N LEU A 413 9.20 0.24 -1.16
CA LEU A 413 10.17 0.20 -2.23
C LEU A 413 9.58 -0.68 -3.34
N ASN A 414 9.20 -0.08 -4.46
CA ASN A 414 8.95 -0.83 -5.68
C ASN A 414 9.39 0.00 -6.90
N SER A 415 9.86 -0.70 -7.93
CA SER A 415 10.59 -0.13 -9.07
C SER A 415 9.68 0.23 -10.24
N ASP A 416 9.92 1.38 -10.88
CA ASP A 416 10.48 1.39 -12.25
C ASP A 416 10.94 2.79 -12.71
N CYS A 417 11.88 2.82 -13.66
CA CYS A 417 12.60 4.04 -14.07
C CYS A 417 12.10 4.64 -15.40
N GLY A 418 11.93 5.97 -15.48
CA GLY A 418 11.58 6.66 -16.74
C GLY A 418 11.63 8.20 -16.68
N VAL A 419 12.78 8.79 -17.02
CA VAL A 419 13.06 10.25 -16.89
C VAL A 419 12.32 11.11 -17.92
N GLY A 420 11.64 12.19 -17.50
CA GLY A 420 10.86 13.03 -18.42
C GLY A 420 10.43 14.45 -18.01
N SER A 421 11.27 15.24 -17.30
CA SER A 421 11.02 16.63 -16.85
C SER A 421 9.93 16.80 -15.78
N ALA A 422 10.34 17.28 -14.61
CA ALA A 422 9.45 17.65 -13.51
C ALA A 422 8.54 18.83 -13.89
N ASP A 423 7.29 18.50 -14.15
CA ASP A 423 6.10 19.28 -13.80
C ASP A 423 5.13 18.23 -13.22
N VAL A 424 4.66 18.41 -11.99
CA VAL A 424 3.62 17.63 -11.27
C VAL A 424 2.47 18.62 -11.03
N GLU A 425 1.17 18.33 -11.07
CA GLU A 425 0.35 17.10 -10.94
C GLU A 425 -0.44 16.85 -12.26
N GLU A 426 -1.47 15.99 -12.41
CA GLU A 426 -2.57 15.60 -11.50
C GLU A 426 -3.23 14.29 -11.96
N ILE A 427 -3.65 13.42 -11.03
CA ILE A 427 -4.75 12.46 -11.25
C ILE A 427 -5.76 12.71 -10.14
N LEU A 428 -6.92 13.27 -10.52
CA LEU A 428 -8.09 13.31 -9.66
C LEU A 428 -8.80 11.95 -9.74
N ASP A 429 -8.68 11.15 -8.69
CA ASP A 429 -9.81 10.30 -8.31
C ASP A 429 -10.82 11.19 -7.57
N PHE A 430 -12.00 11.35 -8.15
CA PHE A 430 -13.16 11.89 -7.45
C PHE A 430 -13.60 10.86 -6.40
N ASP A 431 -13.29 11.14 -5.14
CA ASP A 431 -14.04 10.65 -3.98
C ASP A 431 -14.93 11.80 -3.46
N GLU A 432 -16.08 11.98 -4.09
CA GLU A 432 -17.22 12.56 -3.38
C GLU A 432 -17.84 11.47 -2.50
N ASP A 433 -17.46 11.44 -1.23
CA ASP A 433 -18.42 11.27 -0.13
C ASP A 433 -17.76 11.41 1.25
N ASN A 434 -17.82 12.64 1.79
CA ASN A 434 -17.86 12.81 3.24
C ASN A 434 -18.59 14.09 3.63
N VAL A 435 -19.89 14.13 3.31
CA VAL A 435 -20.83 15.03 3.98
C VAL A 435 -20.98 14.54 5.42
N LEU A 436 -20.10 15.01 6.31
CA LEU A 436 -20.24 14.73 7.74
C LEU A 436 -21.42 15.50 8.30
N SER A 437 -22.59 14.88 8.22
CA SER A 437 -23.80 15.29 8.92
C SER A 437 -23.53 15.27 10.42
N SER A 438 -23.35 16.46 11.01
CA SER A 438 -23.21 16.64 12.45
C SER A 438 -24.56 16.44 13.14
N ASN A 439 -24.98 15.18 13.29
CA ASN A 439 -26.18 14.85 14.04
C ASN A 439 -25.89 14.93 15.54
N LEU A 440 -26.55 15.91 16.17
CA LEU A 440 -26.64 16.10 17.61
C LEU A 440 -27.20 14.85 18.30
N ILE A 441 -26.80 14.69 19.56
CA ILE A 441 -27.37 13.71 20.48
C ILE A 441 -28.78 14.18 20.86
N GLU A 442 -29.82 13.50 20.40
CA GLU A 442 -31.14 13.55 21.04
C GLU A 442 -31.20 12.45 22.12
N GLU A 443 -30.89 12.82 23.36
CA GLU A 443 -31.39 12.06 24.52
C GLU A 443 -32.81 12.53 24.86
N HIS A 444 -33.75 11.58 24.98
CA HIS A 444 -35.07 11.85 25.51
C HIS A 444 -35.01 12.18 27.01
N PHE A 445 -35.51 13.34 27.40
CA PHE A 445 -35.93 13.58 28.79
C PHE A 445 -37.28 14.31 28.82
N GLU A 446 -38.31 13.63 29.34
CA GLU A 446 -39.60 14.28 29.62
C GLU A 446 -39.49 15.23 30.81
N LEU A 447 -40.06 16.45 30.72
CA LEU A 447 -41.11 16.89 31.66
C LEU A 447 -41.77 18.23 31.25
N ARG A 448 -43.09 18.19 31.02
CA ARG A 448 -44.10 19.08 31.64
C ARG A 448 -43.92 20.62 31.59
N GLY A 449 -44.42 21.24 30.51
CA GLY A 449 -45.57 22.17 30.59
C GLY A 449 -45.38 23.67 30.91
N THR A 450 -46.23 24.47 30.24
CA THR A 450 -46.62 25.90 30.43
C THR A 450 -45.73 27.01 29.81
N PRO A 451 -46.34 28.04 29.17
CA PRO A 451 -45.65 29.19 28.59
C PRO A 451 -45.66 30.42 29.54
N ILE A 452 -44.84 31.43 29.25
CA ILE A 452 -45.00 32.89 29.49
C ILE A 452 -43.62 33.57 29.33
N GLY A 453 -43.56 34.80 28.81
CA GLY A 453 -42.59 35.80 29.28
C GLY A 453 -41.54 36.30 28.28
N GLU A 454 -41.77 37.50 27.77
CA GLU A 454 -40.86 38.36 27.01
C GLU A 454 -39.92 39.15 27.96
N LEU A 455 -38.62 39.31 27.63
CA LEU A 455 -37.83 40.56 27.73
C LEU A 455 -36.31 40.38 27.42
N ASP A 456 -35.82 41.24 26.51
CA ASP A 456 -34.50 41.89 26.32
C ASP A 456 -33.09 41.29 26.65
N PRO A 457 -32.03 41.74 25.94
CA PRO A 457 -30.71 41.10 25.95
C PRO A 457 -29.63 41.80 26.81
N LEU A 458 -28.75 41.01 27.44
CA LEU A 458 -27.48 41.51 28.02
C LEU A 458 -26.28 40.62 27.70
N ASN A 459 -25.57 41.02 26.64
CA ASN A 459 -24.11 41.12 26.55
C ASN A 459 -23.25 40.07 27.32
N ALA A 460 -22.89 38.97 26.64
CA ALA A 460 -21.83 38.06 27.06
C ALA A 460 -20.78 37.92 25.95
N ARG A 461 -19.83 38.86 25.90
CA ARG A 461 -18.62 38.75 25.07
C ARG A 461 -17.68 37.71 25.69
N SER A 462 -17.65 36.52 25.11
CA SER A 462 -16.60 35.52 25.36
C SER A 462 -15.88 35.23 24.05
N GLU A 463 -14.64 35.72 23.97
CA GLU A 463 -13.74 35.50 22.84
C GLU A 463 -13.29 34.03 22.82
N VAL A 464 -13.57 33.31 21.74
CA VAL A 464 -13.11 31.92 21.56
C VAL A 464 -11.66 31.96 21.06
N PRO A 465 -10.72 31.18 21.63
CA PRO A 465 -9.31 31.25 21.22
C PRO A 465 -9.10 30.74 19.79
N THR A 466 -8.58 31.61 18.91
CA THR A 466 -8.29 31.33 17.50
C THR A 466 -7.13 30.34 17.27
N GLU A 467 -6.54 29.80 18.34
CA GLU A 467 -5.26 29.11 18.31
C GLU A 467 -5.37 27.66 17.78
N SER A 468 -6.49 26.97 18.07
CA SER A 468 -6.72 25.57 17.68
C SER A 468 -6.74 25.37 16.16
N HIS A 469 -7.52 26.18 15.44
CA HIS A 469 -7.66 26.11 13.98
C HIS A 469 -6.30 26.31 13.27
N SER A 470 -5.51 27.27 13.75
CA SER A 470 -4.21 27.59 13.15
C SER A 470 -3.13 26.53 13.39
N LEU A 471 -3.31 25.64 14.37
CA LEU A 471 -2.40 24.53 14.64
C LEU A 471 -2.74 23.32 13.78
N ASP A 472 -4.03 23.09 13.49
CA ASP A 472 -4.45 21.95 12.69
C ASP A 472 -4.03 22.09 11.22
N ILE A 473 -4.27 23.25 10.60
CA ILE A 473 -3.83 23.59 9.22
C ILE A 473 -2.31 23.36 9.05
N LYS A 474 -1.50 23.80 10.02
CA LYS A 474 -0.04 23.60 9.96
C LYS A 474 0.33 22.12 10.05
N SER A 475 -0.40 21.35 10.86
CA SER A 475 -0.22 19.89 10.96
C SER A 475 -0.62 19.19 9.67
N GLU A 476 -1.70 19.63 9.03
CA GLU A 476 -2.19 19.11 7.74
C GLU A 476 -1.17 19.33 6.61
N VAL A 477 -0.65 20.55 6.45
CA VAL A 477 0.42 20.86 5.48
C VAL A 477 1.63 19.94 5.71
N ILE A 478 2.06 19.75 6.96
CA ILE A 478 3.22 18.90 7.29
C ILE A 478 2.93 17.42 7.01
N LYS A 479 1.72 16.93 7.31
CA LYS A 479 1.29 15.54 7.05
C LYS A 479 1.26 15.23 5.55
N LEU A 480 0.91 16.19 4.69
CA LEU A 480 0.95 16.04 3.24
C LEU A 480 2.39 16.18 2.68
N THR A 481 3.14 17.16 3.18
CA THR A 481 4.49 17.46 2.66
C THR A 481 5.49 16.35 3.00
N LEU A 482 5.41 15.69 4.16
CA LEU A 482 6.44 14.72 4.56
C LEU A 482 6.47 13.44 3.66
N PRO A 483 5.34 12.78 3.33
CA PRO A 483 5.30 11.72 2.33
C PRO A 483 5.68 12.22 0.92
N ALA A 484 5.24 13.43 0.55
CA ALA A 484 5.58 14.03 -0.74
C ALA A 484 7.09 14.25 -0.90
N ILE A 485 7.79 14.73 0.14
CA ILE A 485 9.26 14.81 0.18
C ILE A 485 9.88 13.44 -0.04
N ALA A 486 9.39 12.41 0.68
CA ALA A 486 9.96 11.07 0.59
C ALA A 486 9.82 10.46 -0.82
N GLY A 487 8.64 10.57 -1.43
CA GLY A 487 8.39 10.11 -2.80
C GLY A 487 9.19 10.92 -3.84
N GLN A 488 9.17 12.25 -3.77
CA GLN A 488 9.89 13.11 -4.71
C GLN A 488 11.41 13.08 -4.56
N ALA A 489 11.96 12.58 -3.44
CA ALA A 489 13.41 12.43 -3.27
C ALA A 489 14.00 11.23 -4.03
N ILE A 490 13.21 10.22 -4.39
CA ILE A 490 13.71 8.97 -5.00
C ILE A 490 14.34 9.23 -6.38
N GLU A 491 13.61 9.91 -7.28
CA GLU A 491 14.06 10.24 -8.64
C GLU A 491 15.36 11.07 -8.67
N PRO A 492 15.48 12.22 -7.96
CA PRO A 492 16.72 12.98 -7.95
C PRO A 492 17.90 12.20 -7.32
N LEU A 493 17.67 11.34 -6.33
CA LEU A 493 18.73 10.46 -5.80
C LEU A 493 19.22 9.46 -6.87
N ALA A 494 18.31 8.88 -7.66
CA ALA A 494 18.67 8.02 -8.79
C ALA A 494 19.47 8.78 -9.87
N LEU A 495 19.04 10.00 -10.23
CA LEU A 495 19.75 10.86 -11.20
C LEU A 495 21.14 11.30 -10.69
N LEU A 496 21.29 11.56 -9.39
CA LEU A 496 22.59 11.82 -8.77
C LEU A 496 23.48 10.56 -8.82
N MET A 497 22.94 9.37 -8.59
CA MET A 497 23.67 8.11 -8.71
C MET A 497 24.12 7.84 -10.15
N GLU A 498 23.25 8.05 -11.15
CA GLU A 498 23.61 7.95 -12.58
C GLU A 498 24.75 8.93 -12.92
N THR A 499 24.60 10.18 -12.50
CA THR A 499 25.61 11.24 -12.70
C THR A 499 26.95 10.87 -12.06
N ALA A 500 26.94 10.26 -10.87
CA ALA A 500 28.14 9.81 -10.18
C ALA A 500 28.79 8.58 -10.82
N TYR A 501 27.99 7.66 -11.36
CA TYR A 501 28.49 6.50 -12.10
C TYR A 501 29.18 6.94 -13.40
N ILE A 502 28.52 7.78 -14.21
CA ILE A 502 29.08 8.28 -15.47
C ILE A 502 30.30 9.19 -15.21
N GLY A 503 30.24 10.05 -14.19
CA GLY A 503 31.36 10.94 -13.81
C GLY A 503 32.63 10.22 -13.34
N ARG A 504 32.53 8.94 -12.97
CA ARG A 504 33.65 8.04 -12.65
C ARG A 504 34.19 7.28 -13.85
N LEU A 505 33.44 7.17 -14.95
CA LEU A 505 33.95 6.65 -16.22
C LEU A 505 34.88 7.67 -16.88
N GLY A 506 34.48 8.96 -16.87
CA GLY A 506 35.34 10.06 -17.28
C GLY A 506 34.60 11.38 -17.49
N SER A 507 35.36 12.46 -17.65
CA SER A 507 34.84 13.81 -17.87
C SER A 507 34.25 14.00 -19.28
N VAL A 508 34.76 13.28 -20.29
CA VAL A 508 34.21 13.30 -21.65
C VAL A 508 32.88 12.56 -21.71
N GLU A 509 32.77 11.43 -21.03
CA GLU A 509 31.57 10.59 -20.91
C GLU A 509 30.44 11.36 -20.21
N LEU A 510 30.74 12.03 -19.09
CA LEU A 510 29.74 12.82 -18.36
C LEU A 510 29.27 14.04 -19.15
N ALA A 511 30.19 14.75 -19.82
CA ALA A 511 29.83 15.84 -20.72
C ALA A 511 28.93 15.37 -21.86
N SER A 512 29.27 14.22 -22.46
CA SER A 512 28.52 13.59 -23.54
C SER A 512 27.12 13.18 -23.13
N ALA A 513 26.97 12.61 -21.93
CA ALA A 513 25.68 12.24 -21.36
C ALA A 513 24.81 13.48 -21.12
N GLY A 514 25.34 14.52 -20.48
CA GLY A 514 24.60 15.76 -20.21
C GLY A 514 24.04 16.45 -21.47
N VAL A 515 24.85 16.56 -22.53
CA VAL A 515 24.38 17.12 -23.81
C VAL A 515 23.30 16.22 -24.44
N SER A 516 23.48 14.89 -24.40
CA SER A 516 22.54 13.94 -24.99
C SER A 516 21.19 13.92 -24.25
N ILE A 517 21.20 14.04 -22.91
CA ILE A 517 19.99 14.17 -22.09
C ILE A 517 19.27 15.48 -22.45
N SER A 518 19.99 16.59 -22.58
CA SER A 518 19.39 17.87 -22.97
C SER A 518 18.75 17.84 -24.36
N ILE A 519 19.39 17.19 -25.34
CA ILE A 519 18.82 16.99 -26.69
C ILE A 519 17.56 16.11 -26.63
N PHE A 520 17.63 14.97 -25.93
CA PHE A 520 16.49 14.07 -25.78
C PHE A 520 15.30 14.79 -25.15
N ASN A 521 15.51 15.49 -24.03
CA ASN A 521 14.44 16.17 -23.31
C ASN A 521 13.76 17.26 -24.15
N ILE A 522 14.52 18.10 -24.89
CA ILE A 522 13.90 19.15 -25.72
C ILE A 522 13.19 18.59 -26.95
N VAL A 523 13.77 17.57 -27.61
CA VAL A 523 13.19 16.95 -28.80
C VAL A 523 11.92 16.18 -28.42
N SER A 524 11.96 15.37 -27.36
CA SER A 524 10.79 14.61 -26.91
C SER A 524 9.64 15.54 -26.50
N LYS A 525 9.92 16.56 -25.68
CA LYS A 525 8.87 17.52 -25.29
C LYS A 525 8.33 18.30 -26.49
N LEU A 526 9.14 18.65 -27.49
CA LEU A 526 8.67 19.29 -28.73
C LEU A 526 7.74 18.40 -29.56
N PHE A 527 8.04 17.10 -29.68
CA PHE A 527 7.17 16.14 -30.40
C PHE A 527 5.91 15.75 -29.61
N ASN A 528 5.97 15.79 -28.29
CA ASN A 528 4.85 15.41 -27.43
C ASN A 528 3.84 16.53 -27.17
N ILE A 529 4.23 17.81 -27.27
CA ILE A 529 3.30 18.94 -27.10
C ILE A 529 2.07 18.85 -28.04
N PRO A 530 2.22 18.62 -29.37
CA PRO A 530 1.08 18.42 -30.26
C PRO A 530 0.20 17.24 -29.85
N LEU A 531 0.80 16.08 -29.56
CA LEU A 531 0.09 14.88 -29.10
C LEU A 531 -0.76 15.17 -27.87
N LEU A 532 -0.17 15.81 -26.86
CA LEU A 532 -0.85 16.12 -25.61
C LEU A 532 -2.01 17.08 -25.83
N SER A 533 -1.81 18.17 -26.58
CA SER A 533 -2.88 19.13 -26.89
C SER A 533 -4.05 18.53 -27.69
N VAL A 534 -3.77 17.54 -28.53
CA VAL A 534 -4.78 16.83 -29.34
C VAL A 534 -5.49 15.76 -28.50
N ALA A 535 -4.75 14.97 -27.71
CA ALA A 535 -5.31 13.96 -26.82
C ALA A 535 -6.20 14.58 -25.73
N THR A 536 -5.77 15.68 -25.10
CA THR A 536 -6.59 16.40 -24.10
C THR A 536 -7.88 16.93 -24.72
N SER A 537 -7.82 17.40 -25.98
CA SER A 537 -8.99 17.93 -26.68
C SER A 537 -9.97 16.81 -27.06
N PHE A 538 -9.48 15.67 -27.55
CA PHE A 538 -10.34 14.52 -27.84
C PHE A 538 -10.96 13.94 -26.57
N VAL A 539 -10.22 13.82 -25.47
CA VAL A 539 -10.74 13.35 -24.19
C VAL A 539 -11.79 14.33 -23.64
N ALA A 540 -11.52 15.64 -23.68
CA ALA A 540 -12.51 16.65 -23.26
C ALA A 540 -13.77 16.65 -24.16
N GLU A 541 -13.64 16.43 -25.47
CA GLU A 541 -14.78 16.34 -26.39
C GLU A 541 -15.59 15.05 -26.19
N ASP A 542 -14.94 13.93 -25.89
CA ASP A 542 -15.57 12.63 -25.57
C ASP A 542 -16.34 12.73 -24.24
N ILE A 543 -15.75 13.37 -23.21
CA ILE A 543 -16.43 13.72 -21.95
C ILE A 543 -17.64 14.63 -22.21
N ALA A 544 -17.47 15.72 -22.98
CA ALA A 544 -18.55 16.66 -23.27
C ALA A 544 -19.69 16.04 -24.07
N LYS A 545 -19.39 15.18 -25.06
CA LYS A 545 -20.41 14.42 -25.83
C LYS A 545 -21.17 13.44 -24.94
N ASN A 546 -20.50 12.76 -24.03
CA ASN A 546 -21.16 11.85 -23.09
C ASN A 546 -22.07 12.62 -22.12
N ALA A 547 -21.66 13.80 -21.63
CA ALA A 547 -22.53 14.67 -20.82
C ALA A 547 -23.75 15.20 -21.61
N ILE A 548 -23.59 15.52 -22.90
CA ILE A 548 -24.73 15.92 -23.77
C ILE A 548 -25.69 14.74 -23.99
N ASN A 549 -25.19 13.52 -24.15
CA ASN A 549 -26.02 12.32 -24.28
C ASN A 549 -26.85 12.09 -23.00
N ASP A 550 -26.24 12.22 -21.81
CA ASP A 550 -26.96 12.13 -20.53
C ASP A 550 -28.06 13.21 -20.43
N SER A 551 -27.77 14.46 -20.84
CA SER A 551 -28.76 15.55 -20.84
C SER A 551 -29.92 15.39 -21.84
N SER A 552 -29.75 14.58 -22.90
CA SER A 552 -30.77 14.41 -23.93
C SER A 552 -31.75 13.28 -23.63
N GLU A 553 -31.38 12.30 -22.80
CA GLU A 553 -32.32 11.32 -22.25
C GLU A 553 -33.36 11.95 -21.30
N GLU A 554 -32.99 12.98 -20.52
CA GLU A 554 -33.94 13.71 -19.66
C GLU A 554 -35.02 14.46 -20.47
N SER A 555 -34.67 15.02 -21.63
CA SER A 555 -35.60 15.80 -22.46
C SER A 555 -36.77 15.00 -23.05
N SER A 556 -36.66 13.67 -23.07
CA SER A 556 -37.63 12.77 -23.72
C SER A 556 -38.67 12.15 -22.76
N ARG A 557 -38.70 12.54 -21.48
CA ARG A 557 -39.57 11.92 -20.46
C ARG A 557 -40.62 12.85 -19.84
N GLY A 558 -41.32 13.59 -20.70
CA GLY A 558 -42.54 14.31 -20.31
C GLY A 558 -43.72 13.37 -20.01
N GLY A 559 -43.87 12.90 -18.76
CA GLY A 559 -45.11 12.24 -18.34
C GLY A 559 -45.09 11.42 -17.04
N SER A 560 -45.88 11.88 -16.06
CA SER A 560 -46.39 11.17 -14.87
C SER A 560 -45.55 11.18 -13.59
N ASN A 561 -46.19 11.63 -12.50
CA ASN A 561 -45.59 11.81 -11.17
C ASN A 561 -45.56 10.51 -10.36
N ASN A 562 -44.47 10.25 -9.64
CA ASN A 562 -44.51 9.85 -8.22
C ASN A 562 -43.10 9.96 -7.59
N GLY A 563 -43.03 10.52 -6.38
CA GLY A 563 -41.77 10.95 -5.78
C GLY A 563 -40.86 9.81 -5.31
N LYS A 564 -39.59 9.88 -5.74
CA LYS A 564 -38.42 9.26 -5.12
C LYS A 564 -37.22 10.20 -5.30
N PRO A 565 -36.26 10.25 -4.36
CA PRO A 565 -35.05 11.04 -4.54
C PRO A 565 -34.24 10.45 -5.71
N VAL A 566 -33.78 11.32 -6.60
CA VAL A 566 -32.89 10.99 -7.70
C VAL A 566 -31.47 11.06 -7.15
N ASN A 567 -30.82 9.91 -6.96
CA ASN A 567 -29.39 9.85 -6.75
C ASN A 567 -28.72 9.77 -8.13
N GLU A 568 -28.10 10.87 -8.51
CA GLU A 568 -27.24 11.00 -9.69
C GLU A 568 -26.00 10.13 -9.49
N ILE A 569 -25.67 9.28 -10.46
CA ILE A 569 -24.58 8.30 -10.36
C ILE A 569 -23.59 8.56 -11.49
N THR A 570 -22.38 9.00 -11.13
CA THR A 570 -21.31 9.33 -12.07
C THR A 570 -20.64 8.06 -12.60
N GLU A 571 -21.19 7.54 -13.70
CA GLU A 571 -20.65 6.37 -14.41
C GLU A 571 -19.25 6.67 -14.99
N ARG A 572 -18.20 5.94 -14.58
CA ARG A 572 -16.86 6.06 -15.21
C ARG A 572 -16.83 5.39 -16.59
N LYS A 573 -17.40 6.06 -17.58
CA LYS A 573 -17.43 5.65 -18.99
C LYS A 573 -16.00 5.53 -19.56
N GLN A 574 -15.66 4.39 -20.17
CA GLN A 574 -14.38 4.26 -20.88
C GLN A 574 -14.38 5.07 -22.18
N LEU A 575 -13.54 6.09 -22.23
CA LEU A 575 -13.42 7.00 -23.36
C LEU A 575 -12.59 6.36 -24.49
N SER A 576 -13.22 6.20 -25.66
CA SER A 576 -12.57 5.63 -26.87
C SER A 576 -11.37 6.47 -27.34
N SER A 577 -11.41 7.77 -27.03
CA SER A 577 -10.29 8.71 -27.20
C SER A 577 -8.99 8.30 -26.49
N VAL A 578 -9.04 7.58 -25.35
CA VAL A 578 -7.82 7.13 -24.64
C VAL A 578 -7.08 6.04 -25.41
N SER A 579 -7.81 5.10 -26.01
CA SER A 579 -7.22 4.03 -26.85
C SER A 579 -6.54 4.59 -28.10
N THR A 580 -7.18 5.57 -28.75
CA THR A 580 -6.60 6.23 -29.93
C THR A 580 -5.41 7.12 -29.57
N ALA A 581 -5.44 7.84 -28.44
CA ALA A 581 -4.30 8.59 -27.92
C ALA A 581 -3.09 7.69 -27.62
N LEU A 582 -3.30 6.50 -27.04
CA LEU A 582 -2.23 5.53 -26.79
C LEU A 582 -1.59 5.02 -28.09
N LEU A 583 -2.39 4.65 -29.10
CA LEU A 583 -1.85 4.24 -30.40
C LEU A 583 -1.07 5.36 -31.11
N LEU A 584 -1.56 6.60 -31.05
CA LEU A 584 -0.86 7.78 -31.57
C LEU A 584 0.46 8.03 -30.82
N SER A 585 0.49 7.84 -29.50
CA SER A 585 1.69 8.01 -28.69
C SER A 585 2.82 7.03 -29.06
N ILE A 586 2.48 5.76 -29.34
CA ILE A 586 3.44 4.77 -29.84
C ILE A 586 3.98 5.19 -31.21
N GLY A 587 3.10 5.62 -32.13
CA GLY A 587 3.50 6.08 -33.47
C GLY A 587 4.44 7.29 -33.45
N ILE A 588 4.13 8.28 -32.62
CA ILE A 588 4.97 9.49 -32.44
C ILE A 588 6.29 9.13 -31.76
N GLY A 589 6.29 8.27 -30.75
CA GLY A 589 7.52 7.83 -30.09
C GLY A 589 8.46 7.02 -30.98
N ILE A 590 7.92 6.22 -31.91
CA ILE A 590 8.72 5.55 -32.95
C ILE A 590 9.31 6.59 -33.93
N PHE A 591 8.51 7.58 -34.35
CA PHE A 591 9.00 8.67 -35.20
C PHE A 591 10.10 9.48 -34.50
N GLU A 592 9.93 9.80 -33.21
CA GLU A 592 10.92 10.48 -32.38
C GLU A 592 12.23 9.66 -32.29
N ALA A 593 12.13 8.35 -32.03
CA ALA A 593 13.29 7.45 -31.97
C ALA A 593 14.09 7.46 -33.29
N VAL A 594 13.41 7.44 -34.44
CA VAL A 594 14.03 7.52 -35.77
C VAL A 594 14.66 8.89 -36.00
N ALA A 595 13.94 9.98 -35.67
CA ALA A 595 14.40 11.35 -35.84
C ALA A 595 15.66 11.64 -35.00
N LEU A 596 15.68 11.20 -33.73
CA LEU A 596 16.84 11.31 -32.85
C LEU A 596 18.01 10.45 -33.33
N SER A 597 17.76 9.22 -33.78
CA SER A 597 18.82 8.31 -34.25
C SER A 597 19.53 8.85 -35.50
N LEU A 598 18.75 9.21 -36.54
CA LEU A 598 19.27 9.73 -37.80
C LEU A 598 19.78 11.17 -37.67
N GLY A 599 19.09 12.01 -36.90
CA GLY A 599 19.43 13.42 -36.67
C GLY A 599 20.54 13.67 -35.66
N SER A 600 20.96 12.64 -34.91
CA SER A 600 21.91 12.72 -33.78
C SER A 600 23.11 13.66 -34.01
N GLY A 601 23.83 13.51 -35.12
CA GLY A 601 24.99 14.36 -35.44
C GLY A 601 24.63 15.82 -35.77
N ARG A 602 23.42 16.10 -36.28
CA ARG A 602 22.93 17.47 -36.54
C ARG A 602 22.52 18.15 -35.24
N PHE A 603 21.82 17.45 -34.34
CA PHE A 603 21.43 17.98 -33.03
C PHE A 603 22.65 18.28 -32.15
N LEU A 604 23.68 17.42 -32.16
CA LEU A 604 24.93 17.68 -31.44
C LEU A 604 25.65 18.94 -31.94
N ASN A 605 25.76 19.11 -33.27
CA ASN A 605 26.33 20.32 -33.86
C ASN A 605 25.50 21.59 -33.52
N LEU A 606 24.17 21.49 -33.44
CA LEU A 606 23.30 22.60 -33.03
C LEU A 606 23.52 23.00 -31.57
N MET A 607 23.71 22.01 -30.68
CA MET A 607 24.14 22.22 -29.28
C MET A 607 25.59 22.73 -29.16
N GLY A 608 26.31 22.93 -30.27
CA GLY A 608 27.67 23.45 -30.30
C GLY A 608 28.76 22.40 -30.11
N VAL A 609 28.42 21.11 -30.13
CA VAL A 609 29.40 20.00 -30.09
C VAL A 609 29.87 19.69 -31.52
N SER A 610 30.92 20.39 -31.95
CA SER A 610 31.58 20.19 -33.25
C SER A 610 32.02 18.73 -33.46
N SER A 611 31.95 18.24 -34.69
CA SER A 611 32.42 16.91 -35.10
C SER A 611 33.89 16.61 -34.76
N ALA A 612 34.72 17.65 -34.53
CA ALA A 612 36.12 17.52 -34.12
C ALA A 612 36.33 17.46 -32.59
N SER A 613 35.27 17.53 -31.79
CA SER A 613 35.35 17.45 -30.33
C SER A 613 35.37 16.00 -29.84
N ASP A 614 36.22 15.71 -28.86
CA ASP A 614 36.32 14.39 -28.20
C ASP A 614 34.98 13.86 -27.67
N MET A 615 34.07 14.76 -27.27
CA MET A 615 32.74 14.40 -26.77
C MET A 615 31.73 14.03 -27.88
N HIS A 616 31.98 14.36 -29.15
CA HIS A 616 31.00 14.17 -30.22
C HIS A 616 30.71 12.68 -30.48
N GLY A 617 31.76 11.84 -30.47
CA GLY A 617 31.64 10.39 -30.68
C GLY A 617 30.83 9.69 -29.58
N PRO A 618 31.18 9.83 -28.29
CA PRO A 618 30.41 9.27 -27.19
C PRO A 618 29.00 9.86 -27.07
N ALA A 619 28.83 11.18 -27.22
CA ALA A 619 27.49 11.80 -27.14
C ALA A 619 26.55 11.25 -28.21
N ARG A 620 27.03 11.04 -29.45
CA ARG A 620 26.22 10.40 -30.50
C ARG A 620 25.75 9.00 -30.09
N ARG A 621 26.60 8.21 -29.45
CA ARG A 621 26.24 6.86 -28.95
C ARG A 621 25.21 6.92 -27.83
N PHE A 622 25.41 7.79 -26.83
CA PHE A 622 24.44 8.01 -25.75
C PHE A 622 23.07 8.46 -26.29
N LEU A 623 23.04 9.40 -27.24
CA LEU A 623 21.79 9.89 -27.83
C LEU A 623 21.06 8.80 -28.63
N MET A 624 21.78 7.99 -29.42
CA MET A 624 21.18 6.85 -30.14
C MET A 624 20.66 5.76 -29.19
N LEU A 625 21.34 5.50 -28.08
CA LEU A 625 20.86 4.55 -27.05
C LEU A 625 19.59 5.09 -26.36
N ARG A 626 19.58 6.38 -25.99
CA ARG A 626 18.42 7.01 -25.33
C ARG A 626 17.20 7.11 -26.26
N ALA A 627 17.43 7.29 -27.56
CA ALA A 627 16.36 7.29 -28.58
C ALA A 627 15.56 5.96 -28.62
N ILE A 628 16.16 4.82 -28.25
CA ILE A 628 15.44 3.54 -28.16
C ILE A 628 14.35 3.58 -27.07
N GLY A 629 14.55 4.39 -26.01
CA GLY A 629 13.57 4.60 -24.95
C GLY A 629 12.47 5.62 -25.29
N ALA A 630 12.54 6.30 -26.44
CA ALA A 630 11.55 7.33 -26.80
C ALA A 630 10.10 6.79 -26.84
N PRO A 631 9.79 5.61 -27.45
CA PRO A 631 8.41 5.10 -27.47
C PRO A 631 7.81 4.92 -26.07
N ALA A 632 8.57 4.38 -25.12
CA ALA A 632 8.12 4.22 -23.73
C ALA A 632 7.95 5.58 -23.03
N ALA A 633 8.87 6.54 -23.27
CA ALA A 633 8.77 7.88 -22.71
C ALA A 633 7.55 8.65 -23.25
N VAL A 634 7.24 8.54 -24.55
CA VAL A 634 6.05 9.18 -25.16
C VAL A 634 4.75 8.56 -24.64
N VAL A 635 4.68 7.23 -24.50
CA VAL A 635 3.52 6.54 -23.91
C VAL A 635 3.32 6.96 -22.45
N SER A 636 4.38 7.00 -21.65
CA SER A 636 4.34 7.45 -20.26
C SER A 636 3.86 8.90 -20.14
N LEU A 637 4.36 9.79 -21.00
CA LEU A 637 3.92 11.19 -21.06
C LEU A 637 2.47 11.34 -21.53
N ALA A 638 1.99 10.49 -22.44
CA ALA A 638 0.60 10.47 -22.86
C ALA A 638 -0.32 10.04 -21.71
N LEU A 639 0.02 8.96 -20.99
CA LEU A 639 -0.70 8.49 -19.80
C LEU A 639 -0.78 9.57 -18.71
N GLN A 640 0.32 10.27 -18.44
CA GLN A 640 0.40 11.35 -17.44
C GLN A 640 -0.23 12.68 -17.91
N GLY A 641 -0.41 12.86 -19.23
CA GLY A 641 -0.64 14.18 -19.83
C GLY A 641 -2.06 14.42 -20.35
N ILE A 642 -2.97 13.46 -20.24
CA ILE A 642 -4.36 13.50 -20.76
C ILE A 642 -5.19 14.68 -20.22
N PHE A 643 -4.80 15.30 -19.10
CA PHE A 643 -5.51 16.45 -18.50
C PHE A 643 -4.77 17.80 -18.59
N ARG A 644 -3.65 17.90 -19.33
CA ARG A 644 -2.83 19.13 -19.36
C ARG A 644 -3.28 20.17 -20.40
N GLY A 645 -3.90 21.25 -19.92
CA GLY A 645 -4.31 22.39 -20.76
C GLY A 645 -3.16 23.08 -21.51
N GLY A 646 -3.44 23.56 -22.73
CA GLY A 646 -2.42 24.05 -23.68
C GLY A 646 -1.56 25.24 -23.20
N PHE A 647 -2.04 26.07 -22.28
CA PHE A 647 -1.26 27.18 -21.70
C PHE A 647 -0.04 26.67 -20.91
N LEU A 648 -0.16 25.55 -20.20
CA LEU A 648 0.95 24.95 -19.45
C LEU A 648 2.07 24.44 -20.37
N MET A 649 1.73 23.97 -21.58
CA MET A 649 2.73 23.56 -22.58
C MET A 649 3.65 24.73 -22.99
N GLY A 650 3.10 25.93 -23.14
CA GLY A 650 3.86 27.14 -23.47
C GLY A 650 4.86 27.50 -22.37
N ARG A 651 4.45 27.37 -21.10
CA ARG A 651 5.35 27.52 -19.92
C ARG A 651 6.48 26.49 -19.98
N THR A 652 6.16 25.20 -20.03
CA THR A 652 7.16 24.12 -19.98
C THR A 652 8.15 24.22 -21.15
N LEU A 653 7.69 24.56 -22.37
CA LEU A 653 8.58 24.79 -23.51
C LEU A 653 9.52 25.98 -23.28
N ALA A 654 9.05 27.11 -22.72
CA ALA A 654 9.90 28.27 -22.42
C ALA A 654 11.00 27.93 -21.40
N VAL A 655 10.67 27.14 -20.37
CA VAL A 655 11.63 26.64 -19.37
C VAL A 655 12.69 25.76 -20.02
N LEU A 656 12.25 24.74 -20.77
CA LEU A 656 13.15 23.77 -21.40
C LEU A 656 14.05 24.41 -22.45
N MET A 657 13.54 25.36 -23.24
CA MET A 657 14.34 26.12 -24.21
C MET A 657 15.44 26.94 -23.54
N THR A 658 15.11 27.64 -22.43
CA THR A 658 16.10 28.46 -21.69
C THR A 658 17.17 27.59 -21.04
N MET A 659 16.79 26.45 -20.44
CA MET A 659 17.73 25.48 -19.86
C MET A 659 18.62 24.84 -20.93
N THR A 660 18.04 24.39 -22.04
CA THR A 660 18.76 23.77 -23.17
C THR A 660 19.74 24.77 -23.81
N LEU A 661 19.36 26.04 -23.90
CA LEU A 661 20.25 27.10 -24.36
C LEU A 661 21.44 27.29 -23.40
N GLY A 662 21.21 27.27 -22.09
CA GLY A 662 22.26 27.25 -21.07
C GLY A 662 23.25 26.10 -21.30
N THR A 663 22.74 24.87 -21.42
CA THR A 663 23.54 23.67 -21.73
C THR A 663 24.35 23.82 -23.03
N SER A 664 23.72 24.32 -24.10
CA SER A 664 24.37 24.58 -25.40
C SER A 664 25.52 25.59 -25.30
N MET A 665 25.36 26.65 -24.49
CA MET A 665 26.40 27.65 -24.26
C MET A 665 27.55 27.14 -23.39
N VAL A 666 27.35 26.10 -22.56
CA VAL A 666 28.44 25.40 -21.85
C VAL A 666 29.12 24.36 -22.73
N ALA A 667 28.37 23.57 -23.52
CA ALA A 667 28.93 22.54 -24.38
C ALA A 667 29.99 23.08 -25.35
N ARG A 668 29.81 24.33 -25.81
CA ARG A 668 30.76 25.10 -26.63
C ARG A 668 32.09 25.43 -25.94
N GLN A 669 32.17 25.33 -24.62
CA GLN A 669 33.37 25.61 -23.81
C GLN A 669 34.21 24.34 -23.55
N GLY A 670 33.78 23.17 -24.07
CA GLY A 670 34.51 21.91 -24.00
C GLY A 670 34.04 20.94 -22.91
N SER A 671 34.60 19.74 -22.92
CA SER A 671 34.17 18.60 -22.09
C SER A 671 34.26 18.89 -20.60
N ASN A 672 35.38 19.43 -20.12
CA ASN A 672 35.59 19.66 -18.68
C ASN A 672 34.57 20.66 -18.08
N ALA A 673 34.25 21.73 -18.82
CA ALA A 673 33.24 22.70 -18.42
C ALA A 673 31.83 22.10 -18.42
N MET A 674 31.51 21.30 -19.45
CA MET A 674 30.22 20.62 -19.56
C MET A 674 30.02 19.54 -18.49
N ALA A 675 31.06 18.77 -18.15
CA ALA A 675 31.03 17.81 -17.05
C ALA A 675 30.82 18.49 -15.69
N ALA A 676 31.52 19.60 -15.44
CA ALA A 676 31.33 20.39 -14.21
C ALA A 676 29.92 20.97 -14.12
N HIS A 677 29.39 21.50 -15.22
CA HIS A 677 28.02 21.99 -15.31
C HIS A 677 26.99 20.88 -15.08
N GLN A 678 27.18 19.67 -15.62
CA GLN A 678 26.30 18.54 -15.35
C GLN A 678 26.24 18.21 -13.86
N ILE A 679 27.38 18.14 -13.15
CA ILE A 679 27.41 17.90 -11.70
C ILE A 679 26.66 19.01 -10.95
N CYS A 680 26.94 20.28 -11.28
CA CYS A 680 26.30 21.42 -10.63
C CYS A 680 24.78 21.43 -10.85
N MET A 681 24.32 21.24 -12.09
CA MET A 681 22.90 21.23 -12.45
C MET A 681 22.14 20.08 -11.79
N GLN A 682 22.74 18.88 -11.71
CA GLN A 682 22.07 17.72 -11.13
C GLN A 682 21.88 17.87 -9.61
N VAL A 683 22.89 18.37 -8.88
CA VAL A 683 22.74 18.68 -7.45
C VAL A 683 21.78 19.86 -7.23
N TRP A 684 21.85 20.88 -8.08
CA TRP A 684 20.98 22.05 -8.02
C TRP A 684 19.50 21.69 -8.25
N LEU A 685 19.19 20.86 -9.25
CA LEU A 685 17.85 20.32 -9.49
C LEU A 685 17.40 19.42 -8.33
N ALA A 686 18.24 18.47 -7.92
CA ALA A 686 17.91 17.50 -6.87
C ALA A 686 17.50 18.15 -5.55
N VAL A 687 18.21 19.21 -5.14
CA VAL A 687 17.89 19.95 -3.91
C VAL A 687 16.70 20.90 -4.10
N SER A 688 16.53 21.46 -5.31
CA SER A 688 15.37 22.32 -5.60
C SER A 688 14.04 21.55 -5.60
N LEU A 689 14.03 20.29 -6.06
CA LEU A 689 12.83 19.43 -6.07
C LEU A 689 12.28 19.16 -4.67
N LEU A 690 13.10 19.23 -3.62
CA LEU A 690 12.60 19.16 -2.24
C LEU A 690 11.63 20.31 -1.90
N SER A 691 11.75 21.46 -2.56
CA SER A 691 10.82 22.59 -2.41
C SER A 691 9.54 22.43 -3.25
N ASP A 692 9.58 21.59 -4.29
CA ASP A 692 8.44 21.32 -5.17
C ASP A 692 7.36 20.50 -4.43
N SER A 693 7.77 19.56 -3.57
CA SER A 693 6.86 18.82 -2.68
C SER A 693 6.04 19.71 -1.73
N LEU A 694 6.66 20.79 -1.22
CA LEU A 694 5.99 21.81 -0.42
C LEU A 694 5.09 22.72 -1.28
N ALA A 695 5.48 22.99 -2.53
CA ALA A 695 4.66 23.71 -3.49
C ALA A 695 3.40 22.93 -3.89
N ALA A 696 3.52 21.63 -4.18
CA ALA A 696 2.40 20.72 -4.49
C ALA A 696 1.44 20.55 -3.30
N SER A 697 1.98 20.38 -2.08
CA SER A 697 1.16 20.36 -0.85
C SER A 697 0.39 21.68 -0.67
N GLY A 698 1.03 22.81 -0.96
CA GLY A 698 0.38 24.13 -0.97
C GLY A 698 -0.67 24.28 -2.06
N GLN A 699 -0.40 23.79 -3.27
CA GLN A 699 -1.31 23.80 -4.43
C GLN A 699 -2.61 23.07 -4.11
N ALA A 700 -2.54 21.83 -3.63
CA ALA A 700 -3.72 21.01 -3.31
C ALA A 700 -4.61 21.65 -2.24
N LEU A 701 -4.00 22.16 -1.16
CA LEU A 701 -4.74 22.84 -0.09
C LEU A 701 -5.33 24.17 -0.56
N VAL A 702 -4.58 24.99 -1.31
CA VAL A 702 -5.10 26.25 -1.86
C VAL A 702 -6.27 25.99 -2.83
N ALA A 703 -6.20 24.97 -3.68
CA ALA A 703 -7.32 24.58 -4.54
C ALA A 703 -8.57 24.17 -3.74
N SER A 704 -8.41 23.31 -2.73
CA SER A 704 -9.50 22.81 -1.89
C SER A 704 -10.19 23.91 -1.07
N TYR A 705 -9.42 24.81 -0.45
CA TYR A 705 -10.01 25.92 0.32
C TYR A 705 -10.50 27.07 -0.57
N SER A 706 -9.89 27.29 -1.74
CA SER A 706 -10.36 28.30 -2.70
C SER A 706 -11.66 27.89 -3.39
N SER A 707 -11.90 26.61 -3.66
CA SER A 707 -13.17 26.13 -4.22
C SER A 707 -14.33 26.24 -3.21
N ARG A 708 -14.04 26.10 -1.91
CA ARG A 708 -14.97 26.31 -0.79
C ARG A 708 -15.19 27.78 -0.43
N GLY A 709 -14.46 28.72 -1.04
CA GLY A 709 -14.55 30.16 -0.76
C GLY A 709 -13.90 30.60 0.57
N ASP A 710 -13.15 29.74 1.26
CA ASP A 710 -12.46 30.09 2.50
C ASP A 710 -11.11 30.77 2.22
N PHE A 711 -11.21 32.02 1.75
CA PHE A 711 -10.05 32.85 1.44
C PHE A 711 -9.20 33.23 2.67
N LYS A 712 -9.74 33.09 3.89
CA LYS A 712 -8.97 33.30 5.12
C LYS A 712 -7.99 32.15 5.34
N THR A 713 -8.44 30.91 5.25
CA THR A 713 -7.58 29.74 5.35
C THR A 713 -6.57 29.68 4.19
N VAL A 714 -6.96 30.04 2.96
CA VAL A 714 -6.03 30.20 1.83
C VAL A 714 -4.91 31.21 2.13
N LYS A 715 -5.24 32.36 2.76
CA LYS A 715 -4.26 33.38 3.18
C LYS A 715 -3.32 32.85 4.27
N GLU A 716 -3.82 32.05 5.22
CA GLU A 716 -2.98 31.41 6.25
C GLU A 716 -2.03 30.37 5.66
N ILE A 717 -2.53 29.47 4.79
CA ILE A 717 -1.73 28.46 4.06
C ILE A 717 -0.65 29.14 3.23
N THR A 718 -1.01 30.13 2.40
CA THR A 718 -0.07 30.86 1.52
C THR A 718 1.08 31.48 2.33
N ASN A 719 0.76 32.15 3.44
CA ASN A 719 1.79 32.73 4.32
C ASN A 719 2.65 31.69 5.03
N PHE A 720 2.09 30.53 5.40
CA PHE A 720 2.83 29.44 6.03
C PHE A 720 3.80 28.79 5.05
N VAL A 721 3.30 28.37 3.87
CA VAL A 721 4.09 27.72 2.81
C VAL A 721 5.24 28.63 2.35
N LEU A 722 4.99 29.93 2.14
CA LEU A 722 6.06 30.89 1.79
C LEU A 722 7.13 31.03 2.89
N LYS A 723 6.74 31.12 4.17
CA LYS A 723 7.70 31.22 5.29
C LYS A 723 8.55 29.97 5.45
N ILE A 724 7.93 28.78 5.38
CA ILE A 724 8.64 27.51 5.44
C ILE A 724 9.53 27.32 4.20
N GLY A 725 9.08 27.76 3.02
CA GLY A 725 9.86 27.77 1.79
C GLY A 725 11.15 28.59 1.88
N VAL A 726 11.08 29.82 2.41
CA VAL A 726 12.28 30.65 2.65
C VAL A 726 13.21 29.97 3.65
N PHE A 727 12.68 29.44 4.76
CA PHE A 727 13.47 28.75 5.77
C PHE A 727 14.17 27.50 5.19
N ALA A 728 13.45 26.67 4.45
CA ALA A 728 13.97 25.48 3.78
C ALA A 728 15.04 25.86 2.74
N GLY A 729 14.77 26.83 1.88
CA GLY A 729 15.73 27.30 0.87
C GLY A 729 17.02 27.87 1.49
N VAL A 730 16.93 28.62 2.59
CA VAL A 730 18.11 29.11 3.34
C VAL A 730 18.85 27.98 4.03
N PHE A 731 18.14 27.02 4.64
CA PHE A 731 18.74 25.83 5.25
C PHE A 731 19.52 25.00 4.21
N LEU A 732 18.89 24.73 3.06
CA LEU A 732 19.51 24.02 1.94
C LEU A 732 20.71 24.78 1.36
N ALA A 733 20.64 26.12 1.27
CA ALA A 733 21.78 26.95 0.86
C ALA A 733 22.99 26.79 1.81
N VAL A 734 22.77 26.81 3.12
CA VAL A 734 23.84 26.62 4.13
C VAL A 734 24.42 25.21 4.07
N VAL A 735 23.56 24.18 4.03
CA VAL A 735 23.99 22.77 3.96
C VAL A 735 24.81 22.51 2.70
N LEU A 736 24.37 22.99 1.53
CA LEU A 736 25.14 22.89 0.29
C LEU A 736 26.43 23.71 0.33
N GLY A 737 26.39 24.95 0.81
CA GLY A 737 27.58 25.81 0.90
C GLY A 737 28.72 25.18 1.71
N LEU A 738 28.39 24.43 2.77
CA LEU A 738 29.35 23.73 3.61
C LEU A 738 29.78 22.36 3.05
N SER A 739 28.87 21.62 2.40
CA SER A 739 29.10 20.21 2.01
C SER A 739 29.55 20.01 0.54
N PHE A 740 29.21 20.92 -0.36
CA PHE A 740 29.31 20.70 -1.82
C PHE A 740 30.73 20.42 -2.29
N GLY A 741 31.76 21.02 -1.67
CA GLY A 741 33.16 20.75 -1.98
C GLY A 741 33.59 19.29 -1.71
N SER A 742 33.03 18.65 -0.68
CA SER A 742 33.23 17.23 -0.41
C SER A 742 32.36 16.38 -1.34
N LEU A 743 31.08 16.76 -1.49
CA LEU A 743 30.10 16.07 -2.33
C LEU A 743 30.54 15.94 -3.79
N ALA A 744 31.19 16.98 -4.35
CA ALA A 744 31.75 16.98 -5.70
C ALA A 744 32.70 15.79 -5.97
N THR A 745 33.48 15.36 -4.97
CA THR A 745 34.44 14.25 -5.08
C THR A 745 33.79 12.87 -5.20
N VAL A 746 32.49 12.76 -4.87
CA VAL A 746 31.71 11.53 -5.06
C VAL A 746 31.50 11.29 -6.56
N PHE A 747 31.20 12.36 -7.31
CA PHE A 747 30.88 12.30 -8.74
C PHE A 747 32.10 12.11 -9.63
N THR A 748 33.23 12.75 -9.33
CA THR A 748 34.42 12.63 -10.17
C THR A 748 35.73 12.81 -9.39
N LYS A 749 36.81 12.25 -9.96
CA LYS A 749 38.19 12.40 -9.47
C LYS A 749 39.05 13.29 -10.37
N ASP A 750 38.51 13.82 -11.47
CA ASP A 750 39.24 14.72 -12.37
C ASP A 750 39.43 16.09 -11.71
N VAL A 751 40.69 16.41 -11.38
CA VAL A 751 41.07 17.67 -10.73
C VAL A 751 40.65 18.89 -11.55
N LYS A 752 40.66 18.81 -12.90
CA LYS A 752 40.25 19.92 -13.77
C LYS A 752 38.75 20.18 -13.68
N VAL A 753 37.94 19.12 -13.58
CA VAL A 753 36.49 19.26 -13.41
C VAL A 753 36.16 19.75 -12.00
N LEU A 754 36.80 19.19 -10.97
CA LEU A 754 36.59 19.60 -9.58
C LEU A 754 36.91 21.08 -9.35
N ASP A 755 37.94 21.62 -9.98
CA ASP A 755 38.28 23.05 -9.83
C ASP A 755 37.22 23.98 -10.44
N ILE A 756 36.66 23.60 -11.60
CA ILE A 756 35.53 24.30 -12.21
C ILE A 756 34.28 24.17 -11.31
N VAL A 757 33.98 22.99 -10.77
CA VAL A 757 32.84 22.74 -9.87
C VAL A 757 32.90 23.63 -8.62
N LYS A 758 34.10 23.90 -8.05
CA LYS A 758 34.24 24.84 -6.90
C LYS A 758 33.73 26.24 -7.23
N THR A 759 33.97 26.74 -8.44
CA THR A 759 33.46 28.07 -8.83
C THR A 759 31.92 28.08 -8.94
N GLY A 760 31.30 26.91 -9.15
CA GLY A 760 29.85 26.71 -9.16
C GLY A 760 29.19 26.62 -7.78
N VAL A 761 29.96 26.44 -6.69
CA VAL A 761 29.41 26.32 -5.31
C VAL A 761 28.46 27.48 -5.00
N LEU A 762 28.89 28.71 -5.29
CA LEU A 762 28.13 29.92 -4.99
C LEU A 762 26.81 29.97 -5.77
N PHE A 763 26.82 29.56 -7.04
CA PHE A 763 25.60 29.43 -7.85
C PHE A 763 24.66 28.39 -7.25
N VAL A 764 25.19 27.19 -6.96
CA VAL A 764 24.38 26.05 -6.50
C VAL A 764 23.76 26.33 -5.13
N SER A 765 24.48 26.96 -4.20
CA SER A 765 23.99 27.25 -2.85
C SER A 765 23.14 28.53 -2.77
N ALA A 766 23.64 29.67 -3.28
CA ALA A 766 22.98 30.96 -3.07
C ALA A 766 21.66 31.13 -3.86
N SER A 767 21.43 30.31 -4.89
CA SER A 767 20.15 30.31 -5.62
C SER A 767 19.04 29.49 -4.95
N GLN A 768 19.32 28.64 -3.95
CA GLN A 768 18.29 27.78 -3.34
C GLN A 768 17.10 28.54 -2.73
N PRO A 769 17.25 29.68 -2.04
CA PRO A 769 16.10 30.44 -1.53
C PRO A 769 15.23 31.03 -2.66
N ILE A 770 15.87 31.42 -3.76
CA ILE A 770 15.21 31.96 -4.96
C ILE A 770 14.43 30.83 -5.65
N ASN A 771 15.05 29.66 -5.81
CA ASN A 771 14.41 28.48 -6.38
C ASN A 771 13.20 28.05 -5.55
N ALA A 772 13.38 27.87 -4.23
CA ALA A 772 12.31 27.43 -3.33
C ALA A 772 11.07 28.34 -3.42
N LEU A 773 11.28 29.67 -3.41
CA LEU A 773 10.21 30.62 -3.64
C LEU A 773 9.61 30.53 -5.05
N ALA A 774 10.42 30.38 -6.10
CA ALA A 774 9.92 30.26 -7.46
C ALA A 774 8.98 29.05 -7.64
N PHE A 775 9.37 27.86 -7.17
CA PHE A 775 8.52 26.66 -7.22
C PHE A 775 7.23 26.84 -6.39
N ILE A 776 7.33 27.43 -5.19
CA ILE A 776 6.16 27.71 -4.35
C ILE A 776 5.20 28.70 -5.03
N PHE A 777 5.69 29.75 -5.69
CA PHE A 777 4.83 30.66 -6.44
C PHE A 777 4.11 29.97 -7.61
N ASP A 778 4.77 29.05 -8.33
CA ASP A 778 4.10 28.24 -9.37
C ASP A 778 2.95 27.40 -8.76
N GLY A 779 3.23 26.62 -7.72
CA GLY A 779 2.21 25.77 -7.07
C GLY A 779 1.04 26.58 -6.49
N LEU A 780 1.32 27.72 -5.86
CA LEU A 780 0.28 28.64 -5.38
C LEU A 780 -0.58 29.19 -6.53
N HIS A 781 0.02 29.53 -7.68
CA HIS A 781 -0.73 29.99 -8.86
C HIS A 781 -1.59 28.91 -9.50
N TYR A 782 -1.15 27.65 -9.43
CA TYR A 782 -1.97 26.51 -9.86
C TYR A 782 -3.11 26.21 -8.90
N GLY A 783 -2.88 26.37 -7.58
CA GLY A 783 -3.94 26.24 -6.58
C GLY A 783 -5.10 27.22 -6.78
N VAL A 784 -4.86 28.39 -7.40
CA VAL A 784 -5.91 29.36 -7.78
C VAL A 784 -6.22 29.38 -9.29
N SER A 785 -5.80 28.35 -10.04
CA SER A 785 -6.06 28.17 -11.48
C SER A 785 -5.61 29.32 -12.40
N ASP A 786 -4.57 30.07 -12.03
CA ASP A 786 -4.07 31.25 -12.77
C ASP A 786 -3.11 30.89 -13.93
N PHE A 787 -3.48 29.83 -14.67
CA PHE A 787 -2.68 29.25 -15.75
C PHE A 787 -2.30 30.23 -16.87
N PRO A 788 -3.16 31.19 -17.31
CA PRO A 788 -2.78 32.16 -18.34
C PRO A 788 -1.64 33.07 -17.87
N TYR A 789 -1.66 33.53 -16.61
CA TYR A 789 -0.58 34.34 -16.07
C TYR A 789 0.72 33.54 -15.98
N ALA A 790 0.66 32.30 -15.48
CA ALA A 790 1.82 31.41 -15.41
C ALA A 790 2.44 31.16 -16.79
N ALA A 791 1.63 31.03 -17.85
CA ALA A 791 2.11 30.89 -19.22
C ALA A 791 2.79 32.15 -19.77
N TYR A 792 2.10 33.30 -19.78
CA TYR A 792 2.63 34.53 -20.37
C TYR A 792 3.85 35.07 -19.61
N SER A 793 3.82 35.01 -18.28
CA SER A 793 4.98 35.41 -17.46
C SER A 793 6.19 34.54 -17.75
N MET A 794 6.04 33.21 -17.81
CA MET A 794 7.17 32.32 -18.06
C MET A 794 7.74 32.48 -19.48
N MET A 795 6.90 32.71 -20.49
CA MET A 795 7.36 33.02 -21.84
C MET A 795 8.20 34.31 -21.87
N MET A 796 7.75 35.38 -21.19
CA MET A 796 8.50 36.63 -21.10
C MET A 796 9.82 36.46 -20.33
N VAL A 797 9.80 35.77 -19.18
CA VAL A 797 11.00 35.44 -18.38
C VAL A 797 11.99 34.62 -19.20
N GLY A 798 11.51 33.61 -19.94
CA GLY A 798 12.33 32.78 -20.83
C GLY A 798 12.99 33.58 -21.96
N VAL A 799 12.25 34.50 -22.61
CA VAL A 799 12.79 35.38 -23.66
C VAL A 799 13.89 36.29 -23.12
N ILE A 800 13.64 36.99 -22.00
CA ILE A 800 14.62 37.90 -21.37
C ILE A 800 15.88 37.13 -20.96
N SER A 801 15.71 35.98 -20.31
CA SER A 801 16.81 35.15 -19.84
C SER A 801 17.60 34.51 -20.99
N SER A 802 16.93 34.12 -22.07
CA SER A 802 17.57 33.58 -23.27
C SER A 802 18.38 34.63 -24.02
N ALA A 803 17.88 35.88 -24.11
CA ALA A 803 18.64 37.00 -24.67
C ALA A 803 19.91 37.26 -23.85
N PHE A 804 19.82 37.22 -22.52
CA PHE A 804 20.97 37.32 -21.63
C PHE A 804 21.96 36.15 -21.81
N LEU A 805 21.48 34.90 -21.86
CA LEU A 805 22.30 33.70 -22.08
C LEU A 805 23.00 33.66 -23.46
N LEU A 806 22.47 34.35 -24.48
CA LEU A 806 23.16 34.50 -25.76
C LEU A 806 24.31 35.52 -25.72
N TYR A 807 24.27 36.46 -24.78
CA TYR A 807 25.26 37.54 -24.65
C TYR A 807 26.31 37.26 -23.57
N ALA A 808 25.88 37.05 -22.32
CA ALA A 808 26.75 37.02 -21.14
C ALA A 808 27.88 35.96 -21.20
N PRO A 809 27.66 34.72 -21.66
CA PRO A 809 28.73 33.72 -21.75
C PRO A 809 29.83 34.06 -22.77
N ARG A 810 29.57 34.95 -23.74
CA ARG A 810 30.60 35.43 -24.67
C ARG A 810 31.59 36.40 -24.02
N VAL A 811 31.16 37.05 -22.94
CA VAL A 811 31.95 38.06 -22.20
C VAL A 811 32.57 37.46 -20.94
N PHE A 812 31.78 36.68 -20.19
CA PHE A 812 32.13 36.17 -18.85
C PHE A 812 32.38 34.65 -18.81
N GLY A 813 32.29 33.93 -19.93
CA GLY A 813 32.48 32.48 -19.98
C GLY A 813 31.43 31.71 -19.15
N LEU A 814 31.87 30.66 -18.44
CA LEU A 814 31.01 29.80 -17.63
C LEU A 814 30.19 30.53 -16.55
N PRO A 815 30.75 31.46 -15.75
CA PRO A 815 29.97 32.34 -14.87
C PRO A 815 28.85 33.13 -15.56
N GLY A 816 29.00 33.44 -16.85
CA GLY A 816 27.96 34.06 -17.67
C GLY A 816 26.72 33.18 -17.86
N VAL A 817 26.89 31.84 -17.88
CA VAL A 817 25.76 30.90 -17.95
C VAL A 817 25.05 30.82 -16.60
N TRP A 818 25.81 30.70 -15.51
CA TRP A 818 25.25 30.60 -14.15
C TRP A 818 24.50 31.86 -13.73
N SER A 819 25.03 33.05 -14.06
CA SER A 819 24.30 34.30 -13.84
C SER A 819 23.01 34.37 -14.66
N GLY A 820 22.99 33.83 -15.88
CA GLY A 820 21.78 33.73 -16.71
C GLY A 820 20.73 32.76 -16.16
N LEU A 821 21.13 31.60 -15.63
CA LEU A 821 20.23 30.66 -14.96
C LEU A 821 19.72 31.19 -13.60
N THR A 822 20.56 31.96 -12.89
CA THR A 822 20.15 32.67 -11.67
C THR A 822 19.14 33.77 -11.99
N LEU A 823 19.39 34.55 -13.06
CA LEU A 823 18.48 35.58 -13.55
C LEU A 823 17.12 34.97 -13.93
N PHE A 824 17.13 33.82 -14.61
CA PHE A 824 15.91 33.09 -14.97
C PHE A 824 15.06 32.72 -13.76
N MET A 825 15.64 32.10 -12.73
CA MET A 825 14.89 31.77 -11.50
C MET A 825 14.53 33.02 -10.68
N GLY A 826 15.39 34.04 -10.65
CA GLY A 826 15.09 35.32 -10.01
C GLY A 826 13.92 36.06 -10.64
N LEU A 827 13.87 36.13 -11.97
CA LEU A 827 12.75 36.72 -12.70
C LEU A 827 11.44 35.92 -12.53
N ARG A 828 11.52 34.58 -12.47
CA ARG A 828 10.38 33.71 -12.15
C ARG A 828 9.83 33.97 -10.75
N MET A 829 10.72 34.05 -9.75
CA MET A 829 10.37 34.41 -8.37
C MET A 829 9.72 35.81 -8.30
N VAL A 830 10.29 36.80 -8.99
CA VAL A 830 9.76 38.18 -9.02
C VAL A 830 8.40 38.24 -9.71
N ALA A 831 8.18 37.51 -10.80
CA ALA A 831 6.87 37.44 -11.45
C ALA A 831 5.81 36.88 -10.49
N GLY A 832 6.10 35.75 -9.84
CA GLY A 832 5.20 35.15 -8.84
C GLY A 832 4.87 36.09 -7.69
N PHE A 833 5.88 36.74 -7.11
CA PHE A 833 5.70 37.74 -6.05
C PHE A 833 4.84 38.93 -6.51
N VAL A 834 5.11 39.49 -7.70
CA VAL A 834 4.33 40.59 -8.27
C VAL A 834 2.87 40.20 -8.50
N ARG A 835 2.59 38.94 -8.87
CA ARG A 835 1.22 38.46 -9.07
C ARG A 835 0.45 38.31 -7.76
N ILE A 836 1.07 37.74 -6.72
CA ILE A 836 0.48 37.67 -5.37
C ILE A 836 0.25 39.07 -4.78
N MET A 837 1.14 40.03 -5.06
CA MET A 837 1.00 41.42 -4.64
C MET A 837 0.03 42.26 -5.49
N SER A 838 -0.55 41.72 -6.56
CA SER A 838 -1.47 42.45 -7.42
C SER A 838 -2.91 42.43 -6.90
N LYS A 839 -3.53 43.62 -6.81
CA LYS A 839 -4.96 43.77 -6.47
C LYS A 839 -5.89 43.31 -7.60
N ASN A 840 -5.42 43.32 -8.85
CA ASN A 840 -6.23 43.04 -10.04
C ASN A 840 -5.99 41.60 -10.52
N GLY A 841 -6.24 40.62 -9.65
CA GLY A 841 -6.00 39.19 -9.93
C GLY A 841 -6.76 38.28 -8.95
N PRO A 842 -6.59 36.95 -9.05
CA PRO A 842 -7.27 36.00 -8.16
C PRO A 842 -6.92 36.23 -6.68
N TRP A 843 -5.76 36.81 -6.41
CA TRP A 843 -5.23 37.14 -5.07
C TRP A 843 -5.82 38.40 -4.43
N TRP A 844 -6.91 38.97 -4.95
CA TRP A 844 -7.54 40.21 -4.43
C TRP A 844 -7.82 40.15 -2.91
N PHE A 845 -8.21 38.97 -2.40
CA PHE A 845 -8.52 38.72 -0.99
C PHE A 845 -7.32 38.83 -0.04
N LEU A 846 -6.08 38.74 -0.54
CA LEU A 846 -4.89 39.00 0.27
C LEU A 846 -4.78 40.47 0.69
N HIS A 847 -5.33 41.37 -0.14
CA HIS A 847 -5.24 42.83 -0.01
C HIS A 847 -6.51 43.47 0.57
N ALA A 848 -7.51 42.67 0.93
CA ALA A 848 -8.73 43.08 1.59
C ALA A 848 -8.67 42.74 3.10
N ASP A 849 -9.19 43.64 3.93
CA ASP A 849 -9.37 43.40 5.37
C ASP A 849 -10.66 42.60 5.58
N LEU A 850 -10.52 41.27 5.54
CA LEU A 850 -11.61 40.28 5.65
C LEU A 850 -12.31 40.24 7.03
N GLU A 851 -11.94 41.09 7.99
CA GLU A 851 -12.58 41.14 9.32
C GLU A 851 -13.99 41.74 9.33
N ASN A 852 -14.45 42.37 8.23
CA ASN A 852 -15.75 43.07 8.18
C ASN A 852 -16.78 42.50 7.18
N THR A 853 -16.51 41.39 6.50
CA THR A 853 -17.40 40.83 5.45
C THR A 853 -18.23 39.63 5.91
N GLN A 854 -18.95 39.77 7.03
CA GLN A 854 -20.04 38.86 7.43
C GLN A 854 -21.42 39.54 7.53
N VAL A 855 -21.69 40.55 6.69
CA VAL A 855 -23.05 40.93 6.31
C VAL A 855 -23.06 41.33 4.84
N GLY A 856 -23.73 40.54 3.98
CA GLY A 856 -23.84 40.81 2.55
C GLY A 856 -23.81 39.53 1.73
N GLY A 857 -24.97 38.90 1.54
CA GLY A 857 -25.09 37.74 0.67
C GLY A 857 -24.84 38.11 -0.80
N TYR A 858 -24.27 37.18 -1.56
CA TYR A 858 -24.17 37.32 -3.02
C TYR A 858 -25.50 37.00 -3.68
N GLN A 859 -25.87 37.88 -4.61
CA GLN A 859 -26.94 37.74 -5.60
C GLN A 859 -26.29 37.68 -6.98
#